data_AF-A0A847NJ15-F1
#
_entry.id   AF-A0A847NJ15-F1
#
_cell.length_a   1.000
_cell.length_b   1.000
_cell.length_c   1.000
_cell.angle_alpha   90.00
_cell.angle_beta   90.00
_cell.angle_gamma   90.00
#
_symmetry.space_group_name_H-M   'P 1'
#
loop_
_entity.id
_entity.type
_entity.pdbx_description
1 polymer ?
#
loop_
_entity_poly.entity_id
_entity_poly.type
_entity_poly.pdbx_seq_one_letter_code
_entity_poly.pdbx_strand_id
1 'polypeptide(L)'
;MHSYKYIKWFNEIDKNDIPVVGGKGANLGELTQKGLDVPPGFCVTAGAYNHFINYAELDEVIRELIRGLDEEDSSMLQEVSKAIQDRINEGEIPEDLKNEIIEAYKELSSNIGLDNPEVAVRSSATAEDLPEASFAGQQDTYLHISGVEELINYVRRCWASLWTARAIYYRVKQNFDHFDVSLSVVIQKMVNSGKSGVMFTANPINNNTNEIMINASWGLGEAVVSGTVTPDEYLINKNSKEVIERHIAEKNIMIVKKKDGVGTEEVKVADYIGEEYVNSQCLSDEEIMVLVDYGLKIEELYGSHQDIEWGFDKDTKKLYILQSRPITTLKGDVKMGEVKENKELKMLVRGLPASPGIGRGKVRNIKDISEIDRVKEGDILVTVMTNPDMVPAMRKAAAVVTDDGGRTCHAAIVSRELGIPCIVGAKNASQVLVEGLEITVDASRGVVYEGLVLEEEEKEEKPAVGGFSEEMLHQLAPITATKIYMNLGEPSIIGRYKHLPFDGIGLMRTEFIFTNMIGAHPMYLVKTGQGQLLIDKMAEGIQMVAGEIYPRPVVVRLSDFRTNEFRGLKGGDEVEPIEANPMIGWRGVSRYISPEYEEGFRLECRALRKVREEFGLTNVYAMLPFVRTTWELKKVKEIMAEEGLVQDKNFKIWIMAEVPSVVFEAEEFAQMVDGFSIGSNDLTQLVMGADRDSGILNNMGYFDERNEAVKRAISILIKAAHKYGKTISICGQGPSQYPEFAEFLVEEGIDSMSVNPDTVAYTRRLVASVEQKIMLRKLRNIL
;
A
#
# COMPACT_ATOMS: atom_id res chain seq x y z
N MET A 1 40.16 -32.85 3.72
CA MET A 1 38.87 -32.17 3.95
C MET A 1 38.22 -32.86 5.12
N HIS A 2 38.05 -32.15 6.25
CA HIS A 2 37.19 -32.65 7.32
C HIS A 2 35.77 -32.68 6.76
N SER A 3 35.11 -33.83 6.80
CA SER A 3 33.72 -33.96 6.35
C SER A 3 32.84 -33.53 7.50
N TYR A 4 32.46 -32.24 7.55
CA TYR A 4 31.51 -31.75 8.54
C TYR A 4 30.13 -32.40 8.34
N LYS A 5 29.47 -32.77 9.44
CA LYS A 5 28.13 -33.37 9.41
C LYS A 5 27.04 -32.30 9.40
N TYR A 6 27.25 -31.22 10.15
CA TYR A 6 26.25 -30.19 10.40
C TYR A 6 26.59 -28.83 9.78
N ILE A 7 27.78 -28.69 9.21
CA ILE A 7 28.27 -27.47 8.58
C ILE A 7 28.30 -27.64 7.06
N LYS A 8 27.90 -26.59 6.35
CA LYS A 8 28.02 -26.47 4.90
C LYS A 8 28.61 -25.12 4.52
N TRP A 9 29.71 -25.12 3.79
CA TRP A 9 30.32 -23.88 3.32
C TRP A 9 29.56 -23.29 2.13
N PHE A 10 29.63 -21.98 1.92
CA PHE A 10 28.95 -21.35 0.79
C PHE A 10 29.41 -21.89 -0.58
N ASN A 11 30.67 -22.33 -0.70
CA ASN A 11 31.18 -22.96 -1.91
C ASN A 11 30.73 -24.42 -2.11
N GLU A 12 29.96 -24.99 -1.17
CA GLU A 12 29.45 -26.36 -1.21
C GLU A 12 27.93 -26.45 -1.42
N ILE A 13 27.22 -25.31 -1.42
CA ILE A 13 25.75 -25.26 -1.44
C ILE A 13 25.21 -24.40 -2.58
N ASP A 14 24.05 -24.76 -3.10
CA ASP A 14 23.32 -24.01 -4.12
C ASP A 14 21.80 -23.99 -3.84
N LYS A 15 21.01 -23.46 -4.78
CA LYS A 15 19.54 -23.37 -4.68
C LYS A 15 18.82 -24.70 -4.42
N ASN A 16 19.43 -25.84 -4.70
CA ASN A 16 18.85 -27.16 -4.44
C ASN A 16 18.97 -27.56 -2.97
N ASP A 17 19.81 -26.87 -2.19
CA ASP A 17 20.05 -27.13 -0.77
C ASP A 17 19.11 -26.35 0.16
N ILE A 18 18.07 -25.68 -0.35
CA ILE A 18 17.06 -24.96 0.47
C ILE A 18 16.53 -25.82 1.64
N PRO A 19 16.21 -27.13 1.49
CA PRO A 19 15.76 -27.94 2.62
C PRO A 19 16.83 -28.16 3.72
N VAL A 20 18.11 -27.93 3.40
CA VAL A 20 19.25 -28.19 4.29
C VAL A 20 19.77 -26.91 4.93
N VAL A 21 19.85 -25.81 4.17
CA VAL A 21 20.46 -24.54 4.61
C VAL A 21 19.49 -23.35 4.62
N GLY A 22 18.24 -23.57 4.26
CA GLY A 22 17.23 -22.53 4.10
C GLY A 22 17.47 -21.64 2.88
N GLY A 23 16.50 -20.77 2.60
CA GLY A 23 16.49 -19.89 1.44
C GLY A 23 17.72 -18.99 1.30
N LYS A 24 18.04 -18.26 2.38
CA LYS A 24 19.18 -17.32 2.40
C LYS A 24 20.52 -18.02 2.22
N GLY A 25 20.73 -19.14 2.92
CA GLY A 25 21.95 -19.93 2.83
C GLY A 25 22.18 -20.47 1.42
N ALA A 26 21.13 -21.04 0.81
CA ALA A 26 21.16 -21.58 -0.55
C ALA A 26 21.48 -20.49 -1.60
N ASN A 27 20.89 -19.31 -1.45
CA ASN A 27 21.12 -18.19 -2.34
C ASN A 27 22.55 -17.61 -2.20
N LEU A 28 23.06 -17.47 -0.97
CA LEU A 28 24.46 -17.06 -0.74
C LEU A 28 25.45 -18.05 -1.35
N GLY A 29 25.14 -19.35 -1.28
CA GLY A 29 25.92 -20.38 -1.94
C GLY A 29 25.89 -20.28 -3.47
N GLU A 30 24.71 -20.08 -4.05
CA GLU A 30 24.56 -19.87 -5.50
C GLU A 30 25.40 -18.68 -6.01
N LEU A 31 25.34 -17.54 -5.31
CA LEU A 31 26.16 -16.37 -5.61
C LEU A 31 27.66 -16.67 -5.50
N THR A 32 28.07 -17.39 -4.45
CA THR A 32 29.48 -17.77 -4.20
C THR A 32 30.01 -18.71 -5.30
N GLN A 33 29.26 -19.75 -5.65
CA GLN A 33 29.66 -20.71 -6.69
C GLN A 33 29.74 -20.07 -8.09
N LYS A 34 28.94 -19.03 -8.34
CA LYS A 34 28.98 -18.24 -9.57
C LYS A 34 30.11 -17.18 -9.60
N GLY A 35 30.99 -17.17 -8.60
CA GLY A 35 32.19 -16.34 -8.58
C GLY A 35 31.89 -14.85 -8.38
N LEU A 36 30.88 -14.54 -7.57
CA LEU A 36 30.63 -13.19 -7.06
C LEU A 36 31.31 -13.00 -5.71
N ASP A 37 31.68 -11.76 -5.39
CA ASP A 37 32.31 -11.42 -4.11
C ASP A 37 31.27 -11.39 -2.99
N VAL A 38 30.91 -12.58 -2.52
CA VAL A 38 30.12 -12.79 -1.32
C VAL A 38 31.07 -12.90 -0.13
N PRO A 39 30.78 -12.26 1.03
CA PRO A 39 31.60 -12.42 2.21
C PRO A 39 31.69 -13.90 2.61
N PRO A 40 32.90 -14.45 2.84
CA PRO A 40 33.08 -15.86 3.18
C PRO A 40 32.27 -16.27 4.41
N GLY A 41 31.73 -17.48 4.40
CA GLY A 41 30.90 -17.98 5.48
C GLY A 41 30.46 -19.42 5.28
N PHE A 42 29.68 -19.90 6.24
CA PHE A 42 29.12 -21.24 6.28
C PHE A 42 27.74 -21.23 6.93
N CYS A 43 26.98 -22.30 6.69
CA CYS A 43 25.68 -22.53 7.30
C CYS A 43 25.77 -23.65 8.34
N VAL A 44 25.17 -23.41 9.51
CA VAL A 44 24.77 -24.45 10.45
C VAL A 44 23.43 -24.98 9.97
N THR A 45 23.42 -26.21 9.49
CA THR A 45 22.30 -26.80 8.74
C THR A 45 21.01 -26.94 9.57
N ALA A 46 19.87 -27.05 8.90
CA ALA A 46 18.59 -27.42 9.50
C ALA A 46 18.66 -28.76 10.27
N GLY A 47 19.51 -29.70 9.82
CA GLY A 47 19.79 -30.94 10.53
C GLY A 47 20.45 -30.73 11.90
N ALA A 48 21.26 -29.67 12.04
CA ALA A 48 21.88 -29.29 13.32
C ALA A 48 20.83 -28.80 14.33
N TYR A 49 19.88 -27.98 13.87
CA TYR A 49 18.74 -27.54 14.68
C TYR A 49 17.93 -28.75 15.18
N ASN A 50 17.58 -29.67 14.28
CA ASN A 50 16.84 -30.87 14.66
C ASN A 50 17.64 -31.73 15.65
N HIS A 51 18.96 -31.85 15.47
CA HIS A 51 19.80 -32.58 16.42
C HIS A 51 19.82 -31.93 17.81
N PHE A 52 19.94 -30.61 17.87
CA PHE A 52 19.88 -29.84 19.12
C PHE A 52 18.53 -30.01 19.84
N ILE A 53 17.42 -29.81 19.13
CA ILE A 53 16.06 -29.94 19.69
C ILE A 53 15.83 -31.35 20.27
N ASN A 54 16.27 -32.39 19.56
CA ASN A 54 16.16 -33.77 20.03
C ASN A 54 17.05 -34.05 21.25
N TYR A 55 18.31 -33.61 21.23
CA TYR A 55 19.25 -33.86 22.33
C TYR A 55 18.86 -33.14 23.62
N ALA A 56 18.35 -31.91 23.50
CA ALA A 56 17.87 -31.11 24.63
C ALA A 56 16.44 -31.50 25.08
N GLU A 57 15.85 -32.55 24.50
CA GLU A 57 14.48 -33.03 24.78
C GLU A 57 13.42 -31.93 24.67
N LEU A 58 13.63 -30.96 23.77
CA LEU A 58 12.78 -29.78 23.65
C LEU A 58 11.49 -30.07 22.85
N ASP A 59 11.45 -31.11 22.03
CA ASP A 59 10.28 -31.44 21.21
C ASP A 59 9.01 -31.65 22.05
N GLU A 60 9.08 -32.50 23.08
CA GLU A 60 7.90 -32.77 23.94
C GLU A 60 7.51 -31.55 24.77
N VAL A 61 8.51 -30.80 25.27
CA VAL A 61 8.29 -29.57 26.03
C VAL A 61 7.57 -28.51 25.19
N ILE A 62 8.01 -28.31 23.96
CA ILE A 62 7.40 -27.34 23.04
C ILE A 62 5.98 -27.79 22.66
N ARG A 63 5.76 -29.09 22.41
CA ARG A 63 4.41 -29.63 22.13
C ARG A 63 3.45 -29.38 23.27
N GLU A 64 3.87 -29.59 24.52
CA GLU A 64 3.04 -29.34 25.70
C GLU A 64 2.77 -27.84 25.92
N LEU A 65 3.77 -26.97 25.70
CA LEU A 65 3.57 -25.51 25.82
C LEU A 65 2.60 -24.94 24.78
N ILE A 66 2.53 -25.56 23.60
CA ILE A 66 1.61 -25.18 22.52
C ILE A 66 0.24 -25.85 22.69
N ARG A 67 0.15 -26.92 23.48
CA ARG A 67 -1.07 -27.70 23.64
C ARG A 67 -2.15 -26.88 24.34
N GLY A 68 -3.18 -26.52 23.58
CA GLY A 68 -4.27 -25.68 24.09
C GLY A 68 -3.98 -24.18 24.04
N LEU A 69 -2.93 -23.77 23.32
CA LEU A 69 -2.72 -22.38 22.91
C LEU A 69 -3.96 -21.89 22.15
N ASP A 70 -4.59 -20.83 22.64
CA ASP A 70 -5.56 -20.05 21.88
C ASP A 70 -4.79 -18.98 21.08
N GLU A 71 -4.69 -19.14 19.76
CA GLU A 71 -3.94 -18.22 18.92
C GLU A 71 -4.55 -16.81 18.81
N GLU A 72 -5.81 -16.64 19.22
CA GLU A 72 -6.48 -15.33 19.27
C GLU A 72 -6.23 -14.60 20.61
N ASP A 73 -5.73 -15.29 21.64
CA ASP A 73 -5.28 -14.68 22.89
C ASP A 73 -3.83 -14.20 22.75
N SER A 74 -3.69 -12.91 22.41
CA SER A 74 -2.38 -12.26 22.29
C SER A 74 -1.50 -12.36 23.55
N SER A 75 -2.08 -12.41 24.75
CA SER A 75 -1.32 -12.50 26.00
C SER A 75 -0.76 -13.90 26.18
N MET A 76 -1.61 -14.92 26.01
CA MET A 76 -1.20 -16.32 26.09
C MET A 76 -0.15 -16.66 25.03
N LEU A 77 -0.32 -16.17 23.80
CA LEU A 77 0.64 -16.36 22.72
C LEU A 77 2.02 -15.76 23.04
N GLN A 78 2.07 -14.57 23.65
CA GLN A 78 3.34 -13.95 24.08
C GLN A 78 3.99 -14.74 25.22
N GLU A 79 3.21 -15.20 26.20
CA GLU A 79 3.71 -16.01 27.32
C GLU A 79 4.29 -17.36 26.84
N VAL A 80 3.56 -18.07 25.98
CA VAL A 80 3.99 -19.35 25.39
C VAL A 80 5.22 -19.15 24.50
N SER A 81 5.20 -18.14 23.62
CA SER A 81 6.35 -17.76 22.79
C SER A 81 7.60 -17.53 23.64
N LYS A 82 7.48 -16.74 24.71
CA LYS A 82 8.59 -16.43 25.59
C LYS A 82 9.09 -17.67 26.32
N ALA A 83 8.20 -18.50 26.85
CA ALA A 83 8.56 -19.75 27.52
C ALA A 83 9.34 -20.70 26.59
N ILE A 84 8.91 -20.84 25.34
CA ILE A 84 9.62 -21.67 24.35
C ILE A 84 11.01 -21.10 24.05
N GLN A 85 11.10 -19.79 23.81
CA GLN A 85 12.39 -19.12 23.54
C GLN A 85 13.36 -19.25 24.71
N ASP A 86 12.88 -19.09 25.94
CA ASP A 86 13.71 -19.24 27.15
C ASP A 86 14.24 -20.68 27.25
N ARG A 87 13.41 -21.70 27.01
CA ARG A 87 13.86 -23.11 27.00
C ARG A 87 14.89 -23.42 25.91
N ILE A 88 14.72 -22.86 24.72
CA ILE A 88 15.70 -23.00 23.64
C ILE A 88 17.01 -22.30 24.02
N ASN A 89 16.94 -21.11 24.62
CA ASN A 89 18.12 -20.35 25.04
C ASN A 89 18.85 -20.98 26.23
N GLU A 90 18.17 -21.73 27.09
CA GLU A 90 18.76 -22.48 28.20
C GLU A 90 19.31 -23.86 27.79
N GLY A 91 18.82 -24.42 26.67
CA GLY A 91 19.19 -25.75 26.19
C GLY A 91 20.69 -25.93 25.92
N GLU A 92 21.24 -27.08 26.32
CA GLU A 92 22.64 -27.43 26.05
C GLU A 92 22.82 -27.88 24.59
N ILE A 93 23.81 -27.29 23.91
CA ILE A 93 24.17 -27.70 22.55
C ILE A 93 25.06 -28.96 22.64
N PRO A 94 24.73 -30.05 21.89
CA PRO A 94 25.54 -31.25 21.82
C PRO A 94 27.01 -30.94 21.57
N GLU A 95 27.91 -31.62 22.28
CA GLU A 95 29.35 -31.31 22.23
C GLU A 95 29.95 -31.60 20.85
N ASP A 96 29.43 -32.57 20.10
CA ASP A 96 29.81 -32.83 18.70
C ASP A 96 29.42 -31.66 17.78
N LEU A 97 28.18 -31.18 17.86
CA LEU A 97 27.71 -30.03 17.08
C LEU A 97 28.47 -28.75 17.46
N LYS A 98 28.65 -28.51 18.75
CA LYS A 98 29.41 -27.36 19.26
C LYS A 98 30.84 -27.36 18.74
N ASN A 99 31.52 -28.51 18.78
CA ASN A 99 32.88 -28.64 18.27
C ASN A 99 32.97 -28.40 16.75
N GLU A 100 32.01 -28.91 15.96
CA GLU A 100 31.98 -28.61 14.51
C GLU A 100 31.82 -27.12 14.22
N ILE A 101 30.96 -26.40 14.96
CA ILE A 101 30.80 -24.94 14.80
C ILE A 101 32.10 -24.21 15.16
N ILE A 102 32.79 -24.65 16.23
CA ILE A 102 34.06 -24.06 16.67
C ILE A 102 35.16 -24.29 15.63
N GLU A 103 35.26 -25.51 15.10
CA GLU A 103 36.24 -25.86 14.07
C GLU A 103 35.98 -25.08 12.78
N ALA A 104 34.73 -24.99 12.33
CA ALA A 104 34.36 -24.20 11.15
C ALA A 104 34.66 -22.70 11.35
N TYR A 105 34.42 -22.13 12.53
CA TYR A 105 34.77 -20.74 12.83
C TYR A 105 36.28 -20.50 12.85
N LYS A 106 37.07 -21.44 13.38
CA LYS A 106 38.54 -21.40 13.32
C LYS A 106 39.07 -21.57 11.90
N GLU A 107 38.44 -22.42 11.10
CA GLU A 107 38.76 -22.59 9.69
C GLU A 107 38.43 -21.32 8.90
N LEU A 108 37.29 -20.67 9.18
CA LEU A 108 36.93 -19.38 8.59
C LEU A 108 37.98 -18.32 8.93
N SER A 109 38.37 -18.22 10.20
CA SER A 109 39.45 -17.35 10.70
C SER A 109 40.76 -17.56 9.93
N SER A 110 41.18 -18.83 9.75
CA SER A 110 42.38 -19.17 9.00
C SER A 110 42.26 -18.82 7.52
N ASN A 111 41.11 -19.07 6.90
CA ASN A 111 40.87 -18.86 5.47
C ASN A 111 40.89 -17.38 5.08
N ILE A 112 40.41 -16.50 5.96
CA ILE A 112 40.41 -15.05 5.73
C ILE A 112 41.61 -14.34 6.35
N GLY A 113 42.48 -15.06 7.07
CA GLY A 113 43.69 -14.52 7.68
C GLY A 113 43.44 -13.49 8.80
N LEU A 114 42.34 -13.64 9.55
CA LEU A 114 41.99 -12.76 10.67
C LEU A 114 41.79 -13.59 11.93
N ASP A 115 42.45 -13.22 13.03
CA ASP A 115 42.23 -13.82 14.34
C ASP A 115 40.89 -13.32 14.92
N ASN A 116 40.01 -14.25 15.34
CA ASN A 116 38.68 -13.95 15.89
C ASN A 116 37.82 -13.02 15.00
N PRO A 117 37.50 -13.44 13.76
CA PRO A 117 36.79 -12.58 12.84
C PRO A 117 35.38 -12.26 13.31
N GLU A 118 34.96 -11.02 13.11
CA GLU A 118 33.57 -10.64 13.34
C GLU A 118 32.67 -11.26 12.29
N VAL A 119 31.54 -11.81 12.72
CA VAL A 119 30.56 -12.47 11.87
C VAL A 119 29.15 -11.92 12.09
N ALA A 120 28.36 -11.93 11.03
CA ALA A 120 26.92 -11.82 11.07
C ALA A 120 26.33 -13.23 11.26
N VAL A 121 25.38 -13.35 12.20
CA VAL A 121 24.64 -14.58 12.47
C VAL A 121 23.19 -14.34 12.06
N ARG A 122 22.75 -14.99 10.98
CA ARG A 122 21.47 -14.74 10.31
C ARG A 122 20.63 -16.00 10.27
N SER A 123 19.35 -15.84 10.54
CA SER A 123 18.33 -16.88 10.41
C SER A 123 18.01 -17.16 8.93
N SER A 124 17.92 -18.45 8.57
CA SER A 124 17.61 -18.93 7.22
C SER A 124 16.65 -20.13 7.33
N ALA A 125 15.35 -19.89 7.22
CA ALA A 125 14.36 -20.95 7.36
C ALA A 125 14.18 -21.76 6.08
N THR A 126 13.86 -23.05 6.21
CA THR A 126 13.59 -23.95 5.08
C THR A 126 12.29 -23.63 4.35
N ALA A 127 11.38 -22.88 4.99
CA ALA A 127 10.07 -22.49 4.47
C ALA A 127 9.97 -21.01 4.05
N GLU A 128 11.07 -20.23 4.12
CA GLU A 128 11.08 -18.77 3.89
C GLU A 128 10.70 -18.36 2.45
N ASP A 129 10.97 -19.25 1.48
CA ASP A 129 10.82 -19.01 0.03
C ASP A 129 9.75 -19.91 -0.64
N LEU A 130 8.80 -20.45 0.13
CA LEU A 130 7.66 -21.15 -0.47
C LEU A 130 6.80 -20.14 -1.25
N PRO A 131 6.33 -20.45 -2.48
CA PRO A 131 5.54 -19.54 -3.32
C PRO A 131 4.27 -18.99 -2.65
N GLU A 132 3.81 -19.65 -1.59
CA GLU A 132 2.59 -19.35 -0.85
C GLU A 132 2.85 -18.74 0.54
N ALA A 133 4.11 -18.69 1.01
CA ALA A 133 4.46 -18.24 2.36
C ALA A 133 5.70 -17.32 2.37
N SER A 134 5.47 -16.00 2.49
CA SER A 134 6.55 -15.02 2.65
C SER A 134 6.77 -14.73 4.13
N PHE A 135 7.85 -15.25 4.72
CA PHE A 135 8.26 -14.99 6.11
C PHE A 135 9.08 -13.69 6.25
N ALA A 136 8.94 -12.75 5.31
CA ALA A 136 9.77 -11.56 5.23
C ALA A 136 9.67 -10.67 6.49
N GLY A 137 10.84 -10.34 7.07
CA GLY A 137 10.98 -9.41 8.19
C GLY A 137 10.55 -9.95 9.56
N GLN A 138 10.44 -11.28 9.72
CA GLN A 138 10.02 -11.90 10.99
C GLN A 138 11.17 -12.52 11.82
N GLN A 139 12.39 -12.60 11.29
CA GLN A 139 13.47 -13.37 11.91
C GLN A 139 14.70 -12.50 12.23
N ASP A 140 15.42 -12.87 13.30
CA ASP A 140 16.51 -12.08 13.85
C ASP A 140 17.79 -12.17 13.00
N THR A 141 18.50 -11.04 12.93
CA THR A 141 19.87 -10.93 12.42
C THR A 141 20.72 -10.28 13.48
N TYR A 142 21.86 -10.89 13.79
CA TYR A 142 22.80 -10.39 14.79
C TYR A 142 24.13 -10.05 14.14
N LEU A 143 24.61 -8.82 14.33
CA LEU A 143 25.78 -8.26 13.65
C LEU A 143 26.95 -8.07 14.61
N HIS A 144 28.17 -8.09 14.06
CA HIS A 144 29.43 -7.91 14.82
C HIS A 144 29.60 -8.91 15.98
N ILE A 145 29.23 -10.17 15.77
CA ILE A 145 29.49 -11.24 16.73
C ILE A 145 30.97 -11.61 16.64
N SER A 146 31.67 -11.66 17.77
CA SER A 146 33.08 -12.07 17.81
C SER A 146 33.32 -13.03 18.96
N GLY A 147 34.13 -14.05 18.69
CA GLY A 147 34.51 -15.06 19.66
C GLY A 147 33.58 -16.26 19.67
N VAL A 148 34.15 -17.40 20.07
CA VAL A 148 33.47 -18.70 20.05
C VAL A 148 32.24 -18.73 20.97
N GLU A 149 32.35 -18.18 22.18
CA GLU A 149 31.26 -18.24 23.16
C GLU A 149 30.04 -17.45 22.69
N GLU A 150 30.26 -16.22 22.20
CA GLU A 150 29.20 -15.39 21.63
C GLU A 150 28.61 -16.01 20.37
N LEU A 151 29.42 -16.57 19.47
CA LEU A 151 28.92 -17.26 18.28
C LEU A 151 27.92 -18.37 18.65
N ILE A 152 28.29 -19.23 19.60
CA ILE A 152 27.45 -20.31 20.08
C ILE A 152 26.16 -19.78 20.71
N ASN A 153 26.24 -18.72 21.50
CA ASN A 153 25.08 -18.06 22.09
C ASN A 153 24.12 -17.52 21.00
N TYR A 154 24.63 -16.81 19.99
CA TYR A 154 23.80 -16.23 18.95
C TYR A 154 23.25 -17.24 17.94
N VAL A 155 23.93 -18.37 17.71
CA VAL A 155 23.34 -19.51 16.97
C VAL A 155 22.09 -20.02 17.68
N ARG A 156 22.14 -20.15 19.02
CA ARG A 156 21.00 -20.57 19.84
C ARG A 156 19.86 -19.55 19.81
N ARG A 157 20.19 -18.25 19.90
CA ARG A 157 19.19 -17.17 19.80
C ARG A 157 18.51 -17.14 18.42
N CYS A 158 19.26 -17.40 17.34
CA CYS A 158 18.66 -17.58 16.02
C CYS A 158 17.66 -18.75 16.02
N TRP A 159 17.99 -19.92 16.57
CA TRP A 159 17.04 -21.03 16.71
C TRP A 159 15.80 -20.65 17.53
N ALA A 160 15.97 -19.90 18.62
CA ALA A 160 14.85 -19.39 19.42
C ALA A 160 13.93 -18.47 18.60
N SER A 161 14.48 -17.67 17.67
CA SER A 161 13.69 -16.75 16.83
C SER A 161 12.66 -17.45 15.92
N LEU A 162 12.79 -18.76 15.69
CA LEU A 162 11.75 -19.54 15.00
C LEU A 162 10.43 -19.54 15.81
N TRP A 163 10.48 -19.29 17.11
CA TRP A 163 9.36 -19.38 18.05
C TRP A 163 8.93 -18.01 18.61
N THR A 164 9.05 -16.94 17.82
CA THR A 164 8.40 -15.67 18.16
C THR A 164 6.88 -15.78 18.07
N ALA A 165 6.15 -14.98 18.85
CA ALA A 165 4.69 -14.94 18.84
C ALA A 165 4.13 -14.77 17.42
N ARG A 166 4.75 -13.90 16.61
CA ARG A 166 4.37 -13.69 15.20
C ARG A 166 4.59 -14.93 14.34
N ALA A 167 5.70 -15.62 14.52
CA ALA A 167 6.03 -16.83 13.75
C ALA A 167 5.13 -18.02 14.14
N ILE A 168 4.82 -18.17 15.44
CA ILE A 168 3.88 -19.18 15.94
C ILE A 168 2.48 -18.90 15.38
N TYR A 169 1.95 -17.69 15.56
CA TYR A 169 0.64 -17.28 15.04
C TYR A 169 0.52 -17.54 13.55
N TYR A 170 1.53 -17.13 12.77
CA TYR A 170 1.54 -17.33 11.32
C TYR A 170 1.45 -18.81 10.96
N ARG A 171 2.26 -19.67 11.59
CA ARG A 171 2.22 -21.12 11.33
C ARG A 171 0.88 -21.73 11.69
N VAL A 172 0.28 -21.35 12.82
CA VAL A 172 -1.07 -21.80 13.20
C VAL A 172 -2.10 -21.36 12.15
N LYS A 173 -2.08 -20.10 11.71
CA LYS A 173 -3.02 -19.56 10.71
C LYS A 173 -2.88 -20.19 9.33
N GLN A 174 -1.68 -20.53 8.91
CA GLN A 174 -1.44 -21.24 7.65
C GLN A 174 -1.59 -22.76 7.77
N ASN A 175 -1.95 -23.26 8.96
CA ASN A 175 -2.10 -24.69 9.25
C ASN A 175 -0.83 -25.51 8.94
N PHE A 176 0.34 -24.89 9.16
CA PHE A 176 1.64 -25.56 9.08
C PHE A 176 1.97 -26.22 10.41
N ASP A 177 2.39 -27.49 10.37
CA ASP A 177 2.95 -28.13 11.55
C ASP A 177 4.21 -27.38 11.97
N HIS A 178 4.28 -26.97 13.24
CA HIS A 178 5.42 -26.27 13.80
C HIS A 178 6.72 -27.08 13.73
N PHE A 179 6.61 -28.40 13.67
CA PHE A 179 7.74 -29.33 13.67
C PHE A 179 8.20 -29.72 12.26
N ASP A 180 7.45 -29.33 11.22
CA ASP A 180 7.87 -29.48 9.83
C ASP A 180 8.80 -28.34 9.37
N VAL A 181 8.99 -27.31 10.20
CA VAL A 181 9.84 -26.16 9.91
C VAL A 181 11.13 -26.25 10.72
N SER A 182 12.26 -26.25 10.02
CA SER A 182 13.59 -26.18 10.62
C SER A 182 14.28 -24.87 10.27
N LEU A 183 15.23 -24.45 11.10
CA LEU A 183 16.00 -23.24 10.90
C LEU A 183 17.48 -23.55 10.71
N SER A 184 18.02 -23.13 9.57
CA SER A 184 19.46 -23.03 9.36
C SER A 184 19.97 -21.67 9.84
N VAL A 185 21.22 -21.63 10.30
CA VAL A 185 21.88 -20.39 10.73
C VAL A 185 23.05 -20.10 9.82
N VAL A 186 23.01 -18.96 9.14
CA VAL A 186 24.07 -18.45 8.28
C VAL A 186 25.07 -17.70 9.15
N ILE A 187 26.33 -18.11 9.10
CA ILE A 187 27.46 -17.46 9.75
C ILE A 187 28.35 -16.90 8.66
N GLN A 188 28.37 -15.58 8.54
CA GLN A 188 29.01 -14.87 7.44
C GLN A 188 30.00 -13.86 7.99
N LYS A 189 31.20 -13.75 7.39
CA LYS A 189 32.15 -12.70 7.72
C LYS A 189 31.44 -11.33 7.67
N MET A 190 31.54 -10.57 8.75
CA MET A 190 30.97 -9.24 8.84
C MET A 190 31.67 -8.31 7.84
N VAL A 191 30.89 -7.56 7.07
CA VAL A 191 31.39 -6.49 6.21
C VAL A 191 31.30 -5.20 7.01
N ASN A 192 32.45 -4.63 7.36
CA ASN A 192 32.54 -3.38 8.10
C ASN A 192 32.27 -2.21 7.15
N SER A 193 31.01 -2.09 6.74
CA SER A 193 30.64 -1.23 5.62
C SER A 193 30.84 0.23 5.98
N GLY A 194 31.61 0.94 5.15
CA GLY A 194 31.68 2.39 5.21
C GLY A 194 30.57 3.05 4.40
N LYS A 195 30.15 2.37 3.34
CA LYS A 195 29.07 2.74 2.45
C LYS A 195 28.31 1.46 2.12
N SER A 196 27.00 1.53 2.09
CA SER A 196 26.17 0.35 1.80
C SER A 196 24.81 0.80 1.27
N GLY A 197 24.06 -0.16 0.74
CA GLY A 197 22.69 0.09 0.33
C GLY A 197 22.12 -1.01 -0.54
N VAL A 198 21.21 -0.60 -1.41
CA VAL A 198 20.39 -1.49 -2.24
C VAL A 198 20.48 -1.06 -3.69
N MET A 199 20.55 -2.01 -4.60
CA MET A 199 20.57 -1.78 -6.05
C MET A 199 19.47 -2.61 -6.72
N PHE A 200 18.73 -1.98 -7.61
CA PHE A 200 17.75 -2.64 -8.47
C PHE A 200 18.26 -2.60 -9.92
N THR A 201 18.33 -3.75 -10.58
CA THR A 201 18.82 -3.84 -11.96
C THR A 201 17.77 -3.46 -13.02
N ALA A 202 16.57 -3.08 -12.56
CA ALA A 202 15.52 -2.40 -13.30
C ALA A 202 14.87 -1.39 -12.35
N ASN A 203 14.34 -0.28 -12.87
CA ASN A 203 13.71 0.73 -12.02
C ASN A 203 12.32 0.24 -11.54
N PRO A 204 12.14 -0.03 -10.23
CA PRO A 204 10.90 -0.61 -9.71
C PRO A 204 9.77 0.42 -9.57
N ILE A 205 10.07 1.72 -9.73
CA ILE A 205 9.12 2.83 -9.57
C ILE A 205 8.37 3.07 -10.88
N ASN A 206 9.09 3.10 -12.00
CA ASN A 206 8.52 3.36 -13.33
C ASN A 206 8.45 2.10 -14.21
N ASN A 207 8.93 0.95 -13.73
CA ASN A 207 9.07 -0.31 -14.46
C ASN A 207 10.04 -0.27 -15.66
N ASN A 208 10.97 0.69 -15.71
CA ASN A 208 11.94 0.77 -16.80
C ASN A 208 13.06 -0.26 -16.61
N THR A 209 13.08 -1.27 -17.48
CA THR A 209 14.06 -2.36 -17.49
C THR A 209 15.43 -1.94 -18.03
N ASN A 210 15.54 -0.74 -18.62
CA ASN A 210 16.78 -0.14 -19.11
C ASN A 210 17.45 0.81 -18.10
N GLU A 211 16.96 0.86 -16.86
CA GLU A 211 17.51 1.71 -15.79
C GLU A 211 17.98 0.85 -14.61
N ILE A 212 19.17 1.13 -14.09
CA ILE A 212 19.63 0.59 -12.79
C ILE A 212 19.45 1.70 -11.76
N MET A 213 18.81 1.39 -10.63
CA MET A 213 18.62 2.31 -9.52
C MET A 213 19.49 1.87 -8.33
N ILE A 214 20.38 2.74 -7.86
CA ILE A 214 21.27 2.47 -6.72
C ILE A 214 20.94 3.44 -5.59
N ASN A 215 20.60 2.91 -4.42
CA ASN A 215 20.43 3.65 -3.18
C ASN A 215 21.64 3.41 -2.28
N ALA A 216 22.28 4.48 -1.77
CA ALA A 216 23.47 4.38 -0.93
C ALA A 216 23.42 5.31 0.28
N SER A 217 23.91 4.83 1.43
CA SER A 217 24.15 5.67 2.60
C SER A 217 25.44 5.27 3.33
N TRP A 218 25.82 6.09 4.31
CA TRP A 218 26.98 5.85 5.17
C TRP A 218 26.71 4.71 6.16
N GLY A 219 27.74 3.91 6.45
CA GLY A 219 27.69 2.87 7.49
C GLY A 219 27.10 1.55 7.00
N LEU A 220 26.46 0.82 7.91
CA LEU A 220 25.87 -0.50 7.64
C LEU A 220 24.52 -0.39 6.92
N GLY A 221 24.24 -1.36 6.04
CA GLY A 221 23.09 -1.34 5.12
C GLY A 221 21.73 -1.44 5.81
N GLU A 222 21.74 -1.84 7.09
CA GLU A 222 20.57 -1.90 7.97
C GLU A 222 19.75 -0.61 7.90
N ALA A 223 20.40 0.56 7.90
CA ALA A 223 19.73 1.86 7.91
C ALA A 223 18.92 2.14 6.63
N VAL A 224 19.39 1.63 5.49
CA VAL A 224 18.75 1.80 4.17
C VAL A 224 17.59 0.82 4.03
N VAL A 225 17.79 -0.43 4.45
CA VAL A 225 16.75 -1.49 4.36
C VAL A 225 15.58 -1.21 5.30
N SER A 226 15.84 -0.68 6.50
CA SER A 226 14.79 -0.31 7.47
C SER A 226 14.08 1.02 7.12
N GLY A 227 14.63 1.81 6.19
CA GLY A 227 14.12 3.14 5.84
C GLY A 227 14.38 4.20 6.91
N THR A 228 15.28 3.97 7.86
CA THR A 228 15.59 4.94 8.93
C THR A 228 16.42 6.12 8.40
N VAL A 229 17.18 5.92 7.31
CA VAL A 229 17.93 6.98 6.62
C VAL A 229 17.33 7.25 5.24
N THR A 230 17.40 8.50 4.79
CA THR A 230 17.15 8.85 3.38
C THR A 230 18.48 8.69 2.63
N PRO A 231 18.63 7.68 1.75
CA PRO A 231 19.88 7.44 1.03
C PRO A 231 20.06 8.39 -0.15
N ASP A 232 21.29 8.48 -0.66
CA ASP A 232 21.53 8.99 -2.00
C ASP A 232 20.95 8.02 -3.02
N GLU A 233 20.40 8.54 -4.11
CA GLU A 233 19.81 7.76 -5.20
C GLU A 233 20.54 8.10 -6.50
N TYR A 234 21.03 7.07 -7.19
CA TYR A 234 21.70 7.17 -8.48
C TYR A 234 20.90 6.37 -9.50
N LEU A 235 20.52 7.02 -10.60
CA LEU A 235 19.85 6.37 -11.72
C LEU A 235 20.84 6.22 -12.87
N ILE A 236 21.03 5.00 -13.36
CA ILE A 236 22.03 4.67 -14.38
C ILE A 236 21.33 4.10 -15.61
N ASN A 237 21.74 4.56 -16.79
CA ASN A 237 21.31 3.96 -18.04
C ASN A 237 22.03 2.62 -18.22
N LYS A 238 21.27 1.54 -18.31
CA LYS A 238 21.82 0.18 -18.35
C LYS A 238 22.64 -0.11 -19.61
N ASN A 239 22.32 0.55 -20.73
CA ASN A 239 22.97 0.35 -22.01
C ASN A 239 24.26 1.16 -22.14
N SER A 240 24.24 2.45 -21.79
CA SER A 240 25.44 3.30 -21.86
C SER A 240 26.33 3.20 -20.61
N LYS A 241 25.79 2.68 -19.51
CA LYS A 241 26.37 2.70 -18.15
C LYS A 241 26.63 4.09 -17.59
N GLU A 242 26.02 5.12 -18.18
CA GLU A 242 26.15 6.50 -17.72
C GLU A 242 25.12 6.80 -16.63
N VAL A 243 25.54 7.61 -15.66
CA VAL A 243 24.64 8.12 -14.62
C VAL A 243 23.71 9.15 -15.24
N ILE A 244 22.41 8.83 -15.28
CA ILE A 244 21.33 9.68 -15.78
C ILE A 244 21.02 10.78 -14.75
N GLU A 245 20.89 10.39 -13.48
CA GLU A 245 20.45 11.27 -12.41
C GLU A 245 21.18 10.94 -11.10
N ARG A 246 21.52 11.98 -10.33
CA ARG A 246 22.07 11.87 -8.97
C ARG A 246 21.21 12.70 -8.02
N HIS A 247 20.63 12.07 -7.02
CA HIS A 247 19.92 12.73 -5.95
C HIS A 247 20.68 12.53 -4.64
N ILE A 248 21.35 13.58 -4.16
CA ILE A 248 22.12 13.53 -2.91
C ILE A 248 21.21 13.96 -1.75
N ALA A 249 20.99 13.05 -0.81
CA ALA A 249 20.15 13.26 0.35
C ALA A 249 20.97 13.66 1.59
N GLU A 250 20.32 14.35 2.52
CA GLU A 250 20.84 14.63 3.86
C GLU A 250 20.90 13.33 4.68
N LYS A 251 22.10 12.78 4.81
CA LYS A 251 22.37 11.56 5.59
C LYS A 251 22.68 11.94 7.02
N ASN A 252 21.63 12.27 7.80
CA ASN A 252 21.76 12.78 9.17
C ASN A 252 22.26 11.72 10.17
N ILE A 253 21.92 10.46 9.94
CA ILE A 253 22.27 9.32 10.80
C ILE A 253 22.92 8.20 9.99
N MET A 254 23.70 7.37 10.67
CA MET A 254 24.27 6.14 10.12
C MET A 254 24.31 5.07 11.21
N ILE A 255 24.25 3.80 10.80
CA ILE A 255 24.41 2.67 11.71
C ILE A 255 25.87 2.22 11.69
N VAL A 256 26.47 2.12 12.87
CA VAL A 256 27.86 1.69 13.08
C VAL A 256 27.93 0.57 14.10
N LYS A 257 29.07 -0.11 14.15
CA LYS A 257 29.40 -1.03 15.23
C LYS A 257 29.38 -0.30 16.58
N LYS A 258 28.77 -0.91 17.61
CA LYS A 258 28.88 -0.42 18.99
C LYS A 258 30.33 -0.36 19.44
N LYS A 259 30.70 0.72 20.14
CA LYS A 259 32.02 0.85 20.79
C LYS A 259 32.23 -0.21 21.87
N ASP A 260 31.18 -0.52 22.64
CA ASP A 260 31.21 -1.49 23.74
C ASP A 260 30.13 -2.57 23.55
N GLY A 261 30.56 -3.84 23.55
CA GLY A 261 29.66 -4.99 23.41
C GLY A 261 29.36 -5.41 21.96
N VAL A 262 28.29 -6.18 21.79
CA VAL A 262 27.88 -6.78 20.51
C VAL A 262 26.73 -5.99 19.88
N GLY A 263 26.75 -5.91 18.54
CA GLY A 263 25.68 -5.30 17.75
C GLY A 263 26.00 -3.90 17.24
N THR A 264 24.95 -3.18 16.86
CA THR A 264 25.01 -1.90 16.16
C THR A 264 24.39 -0.77 16.98
N GLU A 265 24.86 0.47 16.74
CA GLU A 265 24.26 1.68 17.30
C GLU A 265 24.02 2.72 16.20
N GLU A 266 22.95 3.49 16.40
CA GLU A 266 22.66 4.65 15.57
C GLU A 266 23.50 5.84 16.06
N VAL A 267 24.22 6.48 15.14
CA VAL A 267 25.01 7.67 15.41
C VAL A 267 24.69 8.76 14.41
N LYS A 268 24.86 10.02 14.81
CA LYS A 268 24.78 11.15 13.90
C LYS A 268 26.01 11.20 13.01
N VAL A 269 25.80 11.37 11.71
CA VAL A 269 26.88 11.46 10.71
C VAL A 269 27.80 12.65 11.01
N ALA A 270 27.22 13.80 11.35
CA ALA A 270 27.97 15.00 11.72
C ALA A 270 28.95 14.78 12.88
N ASP A 271 28.51 14.03 13.90
CA ASP A 271 29.30 13.79 15.11
C ASP A 271 30.36 12.69 14.90
N TYR A 272 30.13 11.77 13.95
CA TYR A 272 30.95 10.57 13.79
C TYR A 272 31.98 10.66 12.66
N ILE A 273 31.56 11.10 11.46
CA ILE A 273 32.46 11.24 10.30
C ILE A 273 32.68 12.70 9.85
N GLY A 274 31.83 13.64 10.29
CA GLY A 274 31.98 15.08 10.03
C GLY A 274 30.72 15.72 9.45
N GLU A 275 30.50 17.00 9.75
CA GLU A 275 29.32 17.76 9.33
C GLU A 275 29.22 17.85 7.79
N GLU A 276 30.37 17.89 7.11
CA GLU A 276 30.46 17.90 5.66
C GLU A 276 29.87 16.65 5.01
N TYR A 277 29.91 15.49 5.69
CA TYR A 277 29.44 14.21 5.15
C TYR A 277 27.92 14.06 5.17
N VAL A 278 27.21 14.90 5.93
CA VAL A 278 25.73 14.90 5.96
C VAL A 278 25.17 15.22 4.56
N ASN A 279 25.78 16.20 3.88
CA ASN A 279 25.35 16.69 2.57
C ASN A 279 26.20 16.18 1.40
N SER A 280 27.26 15.42 1.69
CA SER A 280 28.17 14.93 0.65
C SER A 280 27.60 13.72 -0.08
N GLN A 281 27.98 13.56 -1.35
CA GLN A 281 27.73 12.37 -2.15
C GLN A 281 28.39 11.14 -1.50
N CYS A 282 27.63 10.06 -1.34
CA CYS A 282 28.08 8.83 -0.69
C CYS A 282 29.06 8.05 -1.57
N LEU A 283 28.65 7.72 -2.80
CA LEU A 283 29.45 6.92 -3.74
C LEU A 283 30.27 7.81 -4.69
N SER A 284 31.50 7.43 -4.99
CA SER A 284 32.24 8.02 -6.11
C SER A 284 31.76 7.45 -7.44
N ASP A 285 32.08 8.12 -8.55
CA ASP A 285 31.70 7.64 -9.89
C ASP A 285 32.33 6.28 -10.20
N GLU A 286 33.56 6.03 -9.73
CA GLU A 286 34.20 4.72 -9.87
C GLU A 286 33.46 3.64 -9.07
N GLU A 287 33.00 3.94 -7.85
CA GLU A 287 32.24 3.00 -7.02
C GLU A 287 30.86 2.69 -7.63
N ILE A 288 30.19 3.69 -8.22
CA ILE A 288 28.93 3.52 -8.96
C ILE A 288 29.15 2.56 -10.13
N MET A 289 30.21 2.76 -10.92
CA MET A 289 30.53 1.89 -12.05
C MET A 289 30.81 0.44 -11.63
N VAL A 290 31.53 0.25 -10.52
CA VAL A 290 31.75 -1.08 -9.94
C VAL A 290 30.42 -1.74 -9.59
N LEU A 291 29.50 -1.02 -8.94
CA LEU A 291 28.18 -1.56 -8.61
C LEU A 291 27.37 -1.94 -9.86
N VAL A 292 27.36 -1.08 -10.88
CA VAL A 292 26.68 -1.32 -12.16
C VAL A 292 27.20 -2.61 -12.82
N ASP A 293 28.51 -2.81 -12.84
CA ASP A 293 29.11 -4.01 -13.41
C ASP A 293 28.71 -5.28 -12.64
N TYR A 294 28.64 -5.23 -11.32
CA TYR A 294 28.14 -6.35 -10.51
C TYR A 294 26.65 -6.59 -10.74
N GLY A 295 25.83 -5.53 -10.78
CA GLY A 295 24.39 -5.62 -11.01
C GLY A 295 24.05 -6.30 -12.33
N LEU A 296 24.73 -5.90 -13.41
CA LEU A 296 24.59 -6.51 -14.73
C LEU A 296 25.02 -7.98 -14.73
N LYS A 297 26.16 -8.29 -14.11
CA LYS A 297 26.64 -9.67 -13.99
C LYS A 297 25.64 -10.54 -13.21
N ILE A 298 25.10 -10.03 -12.11
CA ILE A 298 24.12 -10.75 -11.27
C ILE A 298 22.81 -10.96 -12.05
N GLU A 299 22.30 -9.94 -12.74
CA GLU A 299 21.11 -10.09 -13.59
C GLU A 299 21.30 -11.15 -14.68
N GLU A 300 22.44 -11.14 -15.37
CA GLU A 300 22.77 -12.14 -16.40
C GLU A 300 22.81 -13.56 -15.80
N LEU A 301 23.40 -13.70 -14.61
CA LEU A 301 23.51 -14.98 -13.90
C LEU A 301 22.16 -15.59 -13.46
N TYR A 302 21.14 -14.77 -13.22
CA TYR A 302 19.80 -15.22 -12.82
C TYR A 302 18.76 -15.14 -13.95
N GLY A 303 19.06 -14.48 -15.08
CA GLY A 303 18.16 -14.33 -16.22
C GLY A 303 16.90 -13.53 -15.93
N SER A 304 16.91 -12.72 -14.86
CA SER A 304 15.79 -11.88 -14.42
C SER A 304 16.31 -10.68 -13.64
N HIS A 305 15.55 -9.57 -13.61
CA HIS A 305 15.94 -8.37 -12.88
C HIS A 305 16.02 -8.62 -11.37
N GLN A 306 17.04 -8.05 -10.71
CA GLN A 306 17.39 -8.37 -9.33
C GLN A 306 17.37 -7.12 -8.42
N ASP A 307 16.91 -7.34 -7.19
CA ASP A 307 17.06 -6.51 -6.00
C ASP A 307 18.29 -7.04 -5.23
N ILE A 308 19.31 -6.19 -5.05
CA ILE A 308 20.65 -6.57 -4.59
C ILE A 308 21.06 -5.71 -3.39
N GLU A 309 21.37 -6.34 -2.27
CA GLU A 309 21.97 -5.69 -1.10
C GLU A 309 23.49 -5.77 -1.17
N TRP A 310 24.17 -4.65 -0.89
CA TRP A 310 25.62 -4.55 -1.04
C TRP A 310 26.29 -3.66 0.02
N GLY A 311 27.59 -3.85 0.22
CA GLY A 311 28.40 -3.03 1.12
C GLY A 311 29.86 -2.91 0.68
N PHE A 312 30.41 -1.70 0.77
CA PHE A 312 31.84 -1.44 0.62
C PHE A 312 32.55 -1.59 1.96
N ASP A 313 33.37 -2.63 2.05
CA ASP A 313 34.11 -2.95 3.24
C ASP A 313 35.21 -1.92 3.52
N LYS A 314 35.23 -1.33 4.71
CA LYS A 314 36.30 -0.40 5.10
C LYS A 314 37.66 -1.07 5.15
N ASP A 315 37.70 -2.36 5.48
CA ASP A 315 38.92 -3.08 5.77
C ASP A 315 39.58 -3.56 4.47
N THR A 316 38.82 -4.24 3.60
CA THR A 316 39.36 -4.74 2.33
C THR A 316 39.22 -3.77 1.15
N LYS A 317 38.47 -2.67 1.29
CA LYS A 317 38.14 -1.71 0.22
C LYS A 317 37.45 -2.35 -1.00
N LYS A 318 36.84 -3.52 -0.81
CA LYS A 318 36.12 -4.26 -1.84
C LYS A 318 34.61 -4.10 -1.66
N LEU A 319 33.90 -4.20 -2.79
CA LEU A 319 32.47 -4.39 -2.82
C LEU A 319 32.15 -5.84 -2.44
N TYR A 320 31.19 -6.03 -1.55
CA TYR A 320 30.60 -7.33 -1.29
C TYR A 320 29.10 -7.31 -1.55
N ILE A 321 28.60 -8.43 -2.07
CA ILE A 321 27.18 -8.70 -2.27
C ILE A 321 26.66 -9.46 -1.06
N LEU A 322 25.67 -8.89 -0.38
CA LEU A 322 25.11 -9.41 0.87
C LEU A 322 23.84 -10.25 0.62
N GLN A 323 23.08 -9.92 -0.42
CA GLN A 323 21.88 -10.63 -0.83
C GLN A 323 21.48 -10.27 -2.27
N SER A 324 20.79 -11.18 -2.97
CA SER A 324 20.17 -10.89 -4.28
C SER A 324 18.86 -11.66 -4.44
N ARG A 325 17.81 -11.06 -4.99
CA ARG A 325 16.52 -11.73 -5.25
C ARG A 325 15.79 -11.10 -6.45
N PRO A 326 14.88 -11.84 -7.13
CA PRO A 326 14.17 -11.30 -8.28
C PRO A 326 13.23 -10.14 -7.91
N ILE A 327 13.16 -9.12 -8.77
CA ILE A 327 12.20 -8.02 -8.65
C ILE A 327 10.82 -8.51 -9.10
N THR A 328 9.89 -8.67 -8.17
CA THR A 328 8.54 -9.19 -8.44
C THR A 328 7.51 -8.12 -8.84
N THR A 329 7.89 -6.84 -8.77
CA THR A 329 7.01 -5.70 -9.05
C THR A 329 6.96 -5.28 -10.52
N LEU A 330 7.89 -5.75 -11.36
CA LEU A 330 7.99 -5.35 -12.76
C LEU A 330 6.85 -5.95 -13.60
N LYS A 331 6.06 -5.10 -14.25
CA LYS A 331 5.10 -5.49 -15.29
C LYS A 331 5.80 -5.42 -16.65
N GLY A 332 5.59 -6.42 -17.51
CA GLY A 332 6.38 -6.68 -18.74
C GLY A 332 6.61 -5.48 -19.68
N ASP A 333 7.74 -5.54 -20.39
CA ASP A 333 8.40 -4.48 -21.16
C ASP A 333 7.49 -3.57 -22.01
N VAL A 334 7.48 -2.27 -21.69
CA VAL A 334 7.07 -1.20 -22.59
C VAL A 334 8.34 -0.52 -23.10
N LYS A 335 8.67 -0.71 -24.38
CA LYS A 335 9.76 0.04 -25.03
C LYS A 335 9.33 1.49 -25.24
N MET A 336 10.07 2.44 -24.68
CA MET A 336 9.98 3.86 -25.03
C MET A 336 11.28 4.33 -25.70
N GLY A 337 11.09 5.12 -26.77
CA GLY A 337 12.15 5.65 -27.63
C GLY A 337 12.92 6.82 -27.02
N GLU A 338 14.09 7.06 -27.60
CA GLU A 338 15.08 8.07 -27.21
C GLU A 338 14.50 9.49 -27.14
N VAL A 339 14.85 10.24 -26.09
CA VAL A 339 14.61 11.68 -25.94
C VAL A 339 15.96 12.41 -25.92
N LYS A 340 16.07 13.50 -26.71
CA LYS A 340 17.24 14.38 -26.79
C LYS A 340 17.16 15.58 -25.83
N GLU A 341 18.29 15.82 -25.17
CA GLU A 341 18.87 17.07 -24.60
C GLU A 341 18.08 18.00 -23.64
N ASN A 342 18.39 17.83 -22.35
CA ASN A 342 18.85 18.81 -21.33
C ASN A 342 18.26 20.23 -21.25
N LYS A 343 17.36 20.41 -20.28
CA LYS A 343 17.39 21.55 -19.35
C LYS A 343 17.83 21.01 -17.98
N GLU A 344 18.87 21.58 -17.35
CA GLU A 344 19.28 21.21 -15.98
C GLU A 344 18.08 21.38 -15.02
N LEU A 345 17.57 20.28 -14.48
CA LEU A 345 16.42 20.28 -13.55
C LEU A 345 16.93 20.53 -12.13
N LYS A 346 16.89 21.78 -11.66
CA LYS A 346 17.29 22.10 -10.29
C LYS A 346 16.15 21.80 -9.32
N MET A 347 16.29 20.77 -8.50
CA MET A 347 15.31 20.40 -7.48
C MET A 347 15.32 21.40 -6.30
N LEU A 348 14.13 21.72 -5.79
CA LEU A 348 13.89 22.63 -4.66
C LEU A 348 13.51 21.87 -3.39
N VAL A 349 12.53 20.95 -3.45
CA VAL A 349 12.09 20.15 -2.30
C VAL A 349 11.61 18.76 -2.72
N ARG A 350 11.73 17.78 -1.81
CA ARG A 350 11.24 16.40 -1.99
C ARG A 350 10.34 16.01 -0.81
N GLY A 351 9.26 15.32 -1.10
CA GLY A 351 8.33 14.78 -0.11
C GLY A 351 7.73 13.45 -0.54
N LEU A 352 6.73 12.97 0.18
CA LEU A 352 6.03 11.73 -0.14
C LEU A 352 5.11 11.94 -1.35
N PRO A 353 5.22 11.13 -2.41
CA PRO A 353 4.27 11.17 -3.51
C PRO A 353 2.91 10.72 -2.99
N ALA A 354 1.97 11.67 -3.00
CA ALA A 354 0.63 11.48 -2.46
C ALA A 354 -0.35 11.20 -3.59
N SER A 355 -0.34 12.02 -4.64
CA SER A 355 -1.15 11.86 -5.85
C SER A 355 -0.25 12.05 -7.07
N PRO A 356 -0.10 11.06 -7.97
CA PRO A 356 0.85 11.12 -9.08
C PRO A 356 0.44 12.14 -10.15
N GLY A 357 1.41 12.64 -10.92
CA GLY A 357 1.22 13.58 -12.02
C GLY A 357 2.24 14.73 -12.00
N ILE A 358 2.21 15.59 -13.03
CA ILE A 358 3.08 16.76 -13.12
C ILE A 358 2.24 18.04 -13.15
N GLY A 359 2.51 18.96 -12.22
CA GLY A 359 1.89 20.28 -12.16
C GLY A 359 2.91 21.40 -12.28
N ARG A 360 2.57 22.51 -12.94
CA ARG A 360 3.51 23.63 -13.17
C ARG A 360 2.82 24.95 -12.90
N GLY A 361 3.50 25.86 -12.23
CA GLY A 361 2.87 27.11 -11.83
C GLY A 361 3.68 27.96 -10.87
N LYS A 362 3.08 29.07 -10.44
CA LYS A 362 3.67 29.96 -9.43
C LYS A 362 3.29 29.51 -8.04
N VAL A 363 4.26 29.44 -7.15
CA VAL A 363 4.05 29.13 -5.73
C VAL A 363 3.11 30.16 -5.10
N ARG A 364 2.06 29.65 -4.48
CA ARG A 364 1.21 30.38 -3.53
C ARG A 364 1.33 29.72 -2.18
N ASN A 365 2.08 30.38 -1.31
CA ASN A 365 2.33 29.93 0.04
C ASN A 365 1.24 30.49 0.96
N ILE A 366 0.32 29.61 1.36
CA ILE A 366 -0.87 29.94 2.13
C ILE A 366 -0.66 29.49 3.57
N LYS A 367 -0.63 30.46 4.50
CA LYS A 367 -0.40 30.18 5.93
C LYS A 367 -1.69 29.96 6.72
N ASP A 368 -2.79 30.55 6.24
CA ASP A 368 -4.09 30.54 6.91
C ASP A 368 -5.23 30.58 5.88
N ILE A 369 -6.42 30.15 6.31
CA ILE A 369 -7.65 30.05 5.53
C ILE A 369 -8.06 31.39 4.90
N SER A 370 -7.75 32.53 5.54
CA SER A 370 -8.08 33.88 5.06
C SER A 370 -7.31 34.28 3.80
N GLU A 371 -6.30 33.50 3.41
CA GLU A 371 -5.45 33.75 2.24
C GLU A 371 -5.83 32.90 1.01
N ILE A 372 -6.81 32.00 1.13
CA ILE A 372 -7.25 31.07 0.07
C ILE A 372 -7.60 31.77 -1.25
N ASP A 373 -8.21 32.96 -1.19
CA ASP A 373 -8.59 33.75 -2.36
C ASP A 373 -7.40 34.22 -3.20
N ARG A 374 -6.17 34.13 -2.68
CA ARG A 374 -4.94 34.49 -3.39
C ARG A 374 -4.52 33.43 -4.42
N VAL A 375 -5.01 32.19 -4.29
CA VAL A 375 -4.68 31.09 -5.20
C VAL A 375 -5.46 31.25 -6.50
N LYS A 376 -4.75 31.37 -7.62
CA LYS A 376 -5.32 31.50 -8.96
C LYS A 376 -5.16 30.20 -9.74
N GLU A 377 -5.92 30.09 -10.82
CA GLU A 377 -5.84 28.95 -11.73
C GLU A 377 -4.41 28.77 -12.26
N GLY A 378 -3.87 27.56 -12.13
CA GLY A 378 -2.50 27.23 -12.54
C GLY A 378 -1.41 27.60 -11.53
N ASP A 379 -1.74 28.09 -10.33
CA ASP A 379 -0.75 28.29 -9.26
C ASP A 379 -0.35 26.94 -8.62
N ILE A 380 0.74 26.90 -7.84
CA ILE A 380 1.12 25.73 -7.04
C ILE A 380 0.84 26.06 -5.57
N LEU A 381 -0.11 25.33 -4.96
CA LEU A 381 -0.49 25.57 -3.58
C LEU A 381 0.55 24.95 -2.65
N VAL A 382 1.19 25.79 -1.84
CA VAL A 382 2.14 25.37 -0.81
C VAL A 382 1.59 25.77 0.56
N THR A 383 1.55 24.83 1.51
CA THR A 383 1.07 25.12 2.87
C THR A 383 1.67 24.12 3.87
N VAL A 384 1.56 24.40 5.18
CA VAL A 384 2.02 23.46 6.21
C VAL A 384 1.17 22.19 6.19
N MET A 385 -0.16 22.36 6.21
CA MET A 385 -1.12 21.28 6.14
C MET A 385 -2.43 21.79 5.53
N THR A 386 -3.11 20.97 4.73
CA THR A 386 -4.44 21.33 4.20
C THR A 386 -5.55 20.97 5.17
N ASN A 387 -6.63 21.74 5.15
CA ASN A 387 -7.91 21.40 5.79
C ASN A 387 -9.04 21.34 4.73
N PRO A 388 -10.25 20.84 5.09
CA PRO A 388 -11.38 20.74 4.15
C PRO A 388 -11.79 22.06 3.49
N ASP A 389 -11.58 23.18 4.16
CA ASP A 389 -11.94 24.50 3.64
C ASP A 389 -10.97 24.99 2.55
N MET A 390 -9.79 24.38 2.41
CA MET A 390 -8.79 24.70 1.38
C MET A 390 -9.04 24.01 0.04
N VAL A 391 -10.04 23.13 -0.07
CA VAL A 391 -10.41 22.42 -1.30
C VAL A 391 -10.62 23.37 -2.50
N PRO A 392 -11.32 24.52 -2.37
CA PRO A 392 -11.49 25.46 -3.49
C PRO A 392 -10.16 26.03 -4.03
N ALA A 393 -9.16 26.23 -3.17
CA ALA A 393 -7.82 26.64 -3.60
C ALA A 393 -7.04 25.49 -4.21
N MET A 394 -7.12 24.29 -3.62
CA MET A 394 -6.45 23.09 -4.16
C MET A 394 -6.85 22.84 -5.61
N ARG A 395 -8.13 23.04 -5.96
CA ARG A 395 -8.64 22.87 -7.33
C ARG A 395 -8.07 23.81 -8.37
N LYS A 396 -7.84 25.06 -7.99
CA LYS A 396 -7.22 26.05 -8.87
C LYS A 396 -5.74 25.77 -9.06
N ALA A 397 -5.15 24.99 -8.15
CA ALA A 397 -3.74 24.71 -8.17
C ALA A 397 -3.39 23.63 -9.19
N ALA A 398 -2.34 23.86 -9.98
CA ALA A 398 -1.76 22.85 -10.86
C ALA A 398 -1.09 21.71 -10.08
N ALA A 399 -0.70 21.94 -8.81
CA ALA A 399 -0.27 20.92 -7.87
C ALA A 399 -0.37 21.42 -6.41
N VAL A 400 -0.33 20.49 -5.46
CA VAL A 400 -0.34 20.77 -4.02
C VAL A 400 0.92 20.21 -3.37
N VAL A 401 1.61 21.03 -2.57
CA VAL A 401 2.79 20.62 -1.80
C VAL A 401 2.57 20.98 -0.34
N THR A 402 2.64 20.01 0.57
CA THR A 402 2.52 20.26 2.02
C THR A 402 3.78 19.89 2.80
N ASP A 403 4.07 20.66 3.83
CA ASP A 403 5.16 20.37 4.77
C ASP A 403 4.90 19.08 5.53
N ASP A 404 3.67 18.94 6.05
CA ASP A 404 3.25 17.84 6.89
C ASP A 404 2.21 16.96 6.19
N GLY A 405 2.07 15.73 6.69
CA GLY A 405 1.04 14.78 6.25
C GLY A 405 1.61 13.52 5.60
N GLY A 406 0.96 12.39 5.87
CA GLY A 406 1.29 11.11 5.24
C GLY A 406 0.44 10.83 3.99
N ARG A 407 0.69 9.70 3.32
CA ARG A 407 -0.03 9.29 2.10
C ARG A 407 -1.55 9.14 2.26
N THR A 408 -2.08 9.17 3.48
CA THR A 408 -3.51 9.08 3.80
C THR A 408 -4.06 10.36 4.44
N CYS A 409 -3.28 11.45 4.47
CA CYS A 409 -3.75 12.72 5.01
C CYS A 409 -4.79 13.38 4.10
N HIS A 410 -5.46 14.41 4.62
CA HIS A 410 -6.47 15.16 3.88
C HIS A 410 -5.98 15.62 2.49
N ALA A 411 -4.78 16.23 2.39
CA ALA A 411 -4.19 16.66 1.12
C ALA A 411 -4.04 15.47 0.15
N ALA A 412 -3.51 14.35 0.64
CA ALA A 412 -3.26 13.16 -0.16
C ALA A 412 -4.56 12.53 -0.70
N ILE A 413 -5.60 12.42 0.14
CA ILE A 413 -6.90 11.87 -0.25
C ILE A 413 -7.56 12.78 -1.28
N VAL A 414 -7.72 14.06 -0.94
CA VAL A 414 -8.41 15.03 -1.79
C VAL A 414 -7.69 15.20 -3.12
N SER A 415 -6.35 15.31 -3.13
CA SER A 415 -5.60 15.45 -4.37
C SER A 415 -5.63 14.21 -5.25
N ARG A 416 -5.68 12.99 -4.68
CA ARG A 416 -5.91 11.76 -5.46
C ARG A 416 -7.28 11.75 -6.11
N GLU A 417 -8.29 12.13 -5.34
CA GLU A 417 -9.66 12.16 -5.84
C GLU A 417 -9.85 13.25 -6.92
N LEU A 418 -9.19 14.40 -6.77
CA LEU A 418 -9.17 15.49 -7.76
C LEU A 418 -8.23 15.25 -8.95
N GLY A 419 -7.40 14.20 -8.91
CA GLY A 419 -6.36 13.95 -9.93
C GLY A 419 -5.30 15.05 -9.99
N ILE A 420 -5.12 15.82 -8.92
CA ILE A 420 -4.16 16.91 -8.83
C ILE A 420 -2.84 16.33 -8.32
N PRO A 421 -1.71 16.59 -8.99
CA PRO A 421 -0.39 16.21 -8.50
C PRO A 421 -0.18 16.71 -7.06
N CYS A 422 0.16 15.80 -6.14
CA CYS A 422 0.34 16.16 -4.75
C CYS A 422 1.51 15.47 -4.08
N ILE A 423 2.31 16.28 -3.40
CA ILE A 423 3.42 15.87 -2.55
C ILE A 423 3.09 16.30 -1.12
N VAL A 424 3.19 15.37 -0.17
CA VAL A 424 2.92 15.62 1.25
C VAL A 424 4.13 15.28 2.09
N GLY A 425 4.26 15.85 3.28
CA GLY A 425 5.40 15.53 4.14
C GLY A 425 6.73 16.04 3.59
N ALA A 426 6.72 17.14 2.82
CA ALA A 426 7.91 17.76 2.25
C ALA A 426 8.74 18.59 3.27
N LYS A 427 8.35 18.54 4.55
CA LYS A 427 8.98 19.14 5.73
C LYS A 427 9.09 20.65 5.71
N ASN A 428 9.97 21.22 4.89
CA ASN A 428 10.26 22.66 4.85
C ASN A 428 9.83 23.32 3.53
N ALA A 429 8.91 22.71 2.79
CA ALA A 429 8.40 23.25 1.52
C ALA A 429 7.84 24.66 1.65
N SER A 430 7.10 24.99 2.71
CA SER A 430 6.59 26.35 2.95
C SER A 430 7.70 27.36 3.29
N GLN A 431 8.91 26.91 3.60
CA GLN A 431 10.06 27.79 3.85
C GLN A 431 10.93 27.95 2.61
N VAL A 432 11.07 26.88 1.82
CA VAL A 432 11.91 26.83 0.61
C VAL A 432 11.17 27.37 -0.62
N LEU A 433 9.89 27.03 -0.78
CA LEU A 433 9.05 27.47 -1.88
C LEU A 433 8.47 28.84 -1.53
N VAL A 434 9.21 29.89 -1.93
CA VAL A 434 8.83 31.28 -1.68
C VAL A 434 7.74 31.76 -2.64
N GLU A 435 6.91 32.68 -2.18
CA GLU A 435 5.77 33.23 -2.93
C GLU A 435 6.17 33.71 -4.33
N GLY A 436 5.41 33.28 -5.34
CA GLY A 436 5.56 33.70 -6.73
C GLY A 436 6.65 32.98 -7.52
N LEU A 437 7.41 32.08 -6.91
CA LEU A 437 8.42 31.27 -7.59
C LEU A 437 7.75 30.34 -8.60
N GLU A 438 8.24 30.30 -9.83
CA GLU A 438 7.77 29.33 -10.83
C GLU A 438 8.44 27.99 -10.60
N ILE A 439 7.63 26.93 -10.45
CA ILE A 439 8.10 25.59 -10.13
C ILE A 439 7.35 24.54 -10.93
N THR A 440 7.96 23.36 -11.02
CA THR A 440 7.37 22.14 -11.59
C THR A 440 7.31 21.08 -10.50
N VAL A 441 6.13 20.58 -10.19
CA VAL A 441 5.87 19.53 -9.21
C VAL A 441 5.72 18.20 -9.95
N ASP A 442 6.70 17.31 -9.86
CA ASP A 442 6.57 15.90 -10.24
C ASP A 442 6.14 15.10 -9.01
N ALA A 443 4.82 14.98 -8.85
CA ALA A 443 4.26 14.25 -7.73
C ALA A 443 4.29 12.72 -7.91
N SER A 444 4.68 12.23 -9.10
CA SER A 444 4.95 10.80 -9.31
C SER A 444 6.28 10.40 -8.67
N ARG A 445 7.30 11.27 -8.76
CA ARG A 445 8.61 11.10 -8.12
C ARG A 445 8.70 11.72 -6.73
N GLY A 446 7.73 12.56 -6.36
CA GLY A 446 7.70 13.27 -5.09
C GLY A 446 8.65 14.47 -5.04
N VAL A 447 8.98 15.08 -6.20
CA VAL A 447 10.01 16.11 -6.34
C VAL A 447 9.43 17.41 -6.91
N VAL A 448 9.90 18.56 -6.40
CA VAL A 448 9.61 19.90 -6.94
C VAL A 448 10.87 20.49 -7.55
N TYR A 449 10.82 20.95 -8.80
CA TYR A 449 11.90 21.59 -9.54
C TYR A 449 11.69 23.11 -9.68
N GLU A 450 12.79 23.86 -9.77
CA GLU A 450 12.79 25.29 -10.09
C GLU A 450 12.48 25.49 -11.58
N GLY A 451 11.60 26.44 -11.87
CA GLY A 451 11.17 26.77 -13.22
C GLY A 451 10.07 25.86 -13.78
N LEU A 452 9.57 26.24 -14.96
CA LEU A 452 8.59 25.47 -15.72
C LEU A 452 9.36 24.51 -16.66
N VAL A 453 9.53 23.28 -16.22
CA VAL A 453 10.36 22.24 -16.85
C VAL A 453 9.55 20.96 -17.07
N LEU A 454 10.13 19.95 -17.73
CA LEU A 454 9.47 18.69 -18.12
C LEU A 454 8.27 18.90 -19.07
N GLU A 455 8.43 19.15 -20.37
CA GLU A 455 7.26 19.22 -21.30
C GLU A 455 6.67 17.82 -21.58
N GLU A 456 5.33 17.69 -21.65
CA GLU A 456 4.67 16.51 -22.23
C GLU A 456 4.32 16.80 -23.70
N GLU A 457 4.77 15.96 -24.64
CA GLU A 457 4.27 15.98 -26.02
C GLU A 457 2.86 15.38 -26.08
N GLU A 458 1.89 16.12 -26.63
CA GLU A 458 0.62 15.55 -27.10
C GLU A 458 0.89 14.53 -28.20
N LYS A 459 0.77 13.23 -27.90
CA LYS A 459 0.88 12.18 -28.92
C LYS A 459 -0.49 11.84 -29.49
N GLU A 460 -0.69 12.21 -30.74
CA GLU A 460 -1.74 11.65 -31.61
C GLU A 460 -1.55 10.13 -31.77
N GLU A 461 -2.59 9.36 -31.47
CA GLU A 461 -2.60 7.90 -31.58
C GLU A 461 -2.55 7.46 -33.06
N LYS A 462 -1.54 6.65 -33.41
CA LYS A 462 -1.62 5.69 -34.51
C LYS A 462 -1.34 4.28 -33.98
N PRO A 463 -2.07 3.26 -34.44
CA PRO A 463 -2.01 1.93 -33.85
C PRO A 463 -0.69 1.23 -34.21
N ALA A 464 0.06 0.82 -33.18
CA ALA A 464 1.24 -0.02 -33.34
C ALA A 464 0.84 -1.49 -33.42
N VAL A 465 1.38 -2.17 -34.44
CA VAL A 465 1.25 -3.61 -34.67
C VAL A 465 2.11 -4.36 -33.65
N GLY A 466 1.50 -5.24 -32.85
CA GLY A 466 2.21 -6.33 -32.16
C GLY A 466 2.09 -6.45 -30.63
N GLY A 467 1.33 -5.58 -29.95
CA GLY A 467 0.92 -5.78 -28.55
C GLY A 467 -0.44 -6.46 -28.47
N PHE A 468 -0.69 -7.26 -27.42
CA PHE A 468 -2.02 -7.77 -27.11
C PHE A 468 -3.01 -6.59 -27.11
N SER A 469 -4.04 -6.63 -27.96
CA SER A 469 -4.98 -5.51 -28.06
C SER A 469 -5.72 -5.30 -26.74
N GLU A 470 -6.14 -4.08 -26.45
CA GLU A 470 -6.89 -3.73 -25.24
C GLU A 470 -8.23 -4.50 -25.13
N GLU A 471 -8.81 -4.88 -26.28
CA GLU A 471 -9.92 -5.84 -26.36
C GLU A 471 -9.56 -7.23 -25.84
N MET A 472 -8.30 -7.65 -25.98
CA MET A 472 -7.79 -8.95 -25.52
C MET A 472 -7.67 -9.00 -23.99
N LEU A 473 -7.32 -7.90 -23.32
CA LEU A 473 -7.34 -7.78 -21.85
C LEU A 473 -8.75 -7.96 -21.28
N HIS A 474 -9.76 -7.40 -21.96
CA HIS A 474 -11.16 -7.56 -21.57
C HIS A 474 -11.69 -8.98 -21.86
N GLN A 475 -11.14 -9.67 -22.88
CA GLN A 475 -11.43 -11.08 -23.18
C GLN A 475 -10.69 -12.06 -22.25
N LEU A 476 -9.54 -11.68 -21.71
CA LEU A 476 -8.74 -12.50 -20.78
C LEU A 476 -9.19 -12.34 -19.32
N ALA A 477 -10.00 -11.33 -19.01
CA ALA A 477 -10.56 -11.16 -17.68
C ALA A 477 -11.48 -12.35 -17.35
N PRO A 478 -11.29 -13.00 -16.18
CA PRO A 478 -12.10 -14.15 -15.84
C PRO A 478 -13.57 -13.76 -15.66
N ILE A 479 -14.47 -14.62 -16.12
CA ILE A 479 -15.91 -14.47 -15.91
C ILE A 479 -16.19 -14.80 -14.45
N THR A 480 -16.87 -13.89 -13.76
CA THR A 480 -17.29 -14.04 -12.36
C THR A 480 -18.80 -13.97 -12.26
N ALA A 481 -19.38 -14.67 -11.28
CA ALA A 481 -20.80 -14.56 -10.94
C ALA A 481 -21.06 -13.27 -10.13
N THR A 482 -20.20 -12.97 -9.16
CA THR A 482 -20.18 -11.68 -8.45
C THR A 482 -19.61 -10.61 -9.38
N LYS A 483 -20.38 -9.54 -9.59
CA LYS A 483 -19.99 -8.42 -10.45
C LYS A 483 -18.94 -7.54 -9.79
N ILE A 484 -18.02 -7.01 -10.58
CA ILE A 484 -17.00 -6.06 -10.13
C ILE A 484 -17.38 -4.69 -10.65
N TYR A 485 -17.83 -3.83 -9.75
CA TYR A 485 -18.12 -2.44 -10.01
C TYR A 485 -16.94 -1.54 -9.63
N MET A 486 -17.01 -0.30 -10.11
CA MET A 486 -16.02 0.74 -9.84
C MET A 486 -16.61 1.86 -8.98
N ASN A 487 -15.84 2.35 -8.02
CA ASN A 487 -16.09 3.60 -7.31
C ASN A 487 -15.51 4.77 -8.10
N LEU A 488 -16.30 5.81 -8.34
CA LEU A 488 -15.87 7.00 -9.07
C LEU A 488 -16.40 8.26 -8.37
N GLY A 489 -15.51 9.20 -8.05
CA GLY A 489 -15.89 10.51 -7.51
C GLY A 489 -15.81 11.62 -8.54
N GLU A 490 -14.69 11.71 -9.24
CA GLU A 490 -14.44 12.74 -10.23
C GLU A 490 -14.93 12.27 -11.62
N PRO A 491 -15.90 12.98 -12.25
CA PRO A 491 -16.41 12.58 -13.56
C PRO A 491 -15.36 12.57 -14.67
N SER A 492 -14.42 13.50 -14.66
CA SER A 492 -13.47 13.72 -15.77
C SER A 492 -12.48 12.57 -15.99
N ILE A 493 -12.26 11.71 -14.99
CA ILE A 493 -11.31 10.60 -15.07
C ILE A 493 -11.89 9.33 -15.69
N ILE A 494 -13.20 9.27 -15.99
CA ILE A 494 -13.82 8.06 -16.55
C ILE A 494 -13.19 7.61 -17.87
N GLY A 495 -12.76 8.56 -18.71
CA GLY A 495 -12.11 8.26 -20.00
C GLY A 495 -10.82 7.44 -19.86
N ARG A 496 -10.11 7.59 -18.73
CA ARG A 496 -8.87 6.84 -18.44
C ARG A 496 -9.15 5.39 -18.04
N TYR A 497 -10.33 5.11 -17.48
CA TYR A 497 -10.63 3.83 -16.84
C TYR A 497 -11.71 3.02 -17.54
N LYS A 498 -12.37 3.55 -18.57
CA LYS A 498 -13.49 2.90 -19.27
C LYS A 498 -13.16 1.51 -19.86
N HIS A 499 -11.89 1.25 -20.15
CA HIS A 499 -11.42 -0.01 -20.71
C HIS A 499 -11.10 -1.09 -19.67
N LEU A 500 -11.17 -0.77 -18.38
CA LEU A 500 -10.99 -1.77 -17.32
C LEU A 500 -12.12 -2.81 -17.35
N PRO A 501 -11.87 -4.05 -16.88
CA PRO A 501 -12.87 -5.11 -16.87
C PRO A 501 -13.83 -4.95 -15.68
N PHE A 502 -14.62 -3.88 -15.64
CA PHE A 502 -15.69 -3.66 -14.65
C PHE A 502 -17.08 -3.79 -15.29
N ASP A 503 -18.07 -4.13 -14.48
CA ASP A 503 -19.45 -4.41 -14.92
C ASP A 503 -20.38 -3.19 -14.81
N GLY A 504 -19.91 -2.10 -14.21
CA GLY A 504 -20.65 -0.86 -13.95
C GLY A 504 -20.04 -0.02 -12.84
N ILE A 505 -20.66 1.12 -12.54
CA ILE A 505 -20.27 1.96 -11.40
C ILE A 505 -21.24 1.72 -10.26
N GLY A 506 -20.73 1.17 -9.16
CA GLY A 506 -21.51 0.81 -7.97
C GLY A 506 -21.62 1.97 -6.98
N LEU A 507 -20.72 2.95 -7.10
CA LEU A 507 -20.76 4.18 -6.33
C LEU A 507 -20.18 5.33 -7.17
N MET A 508 -21.07 6.16 -7.72
CA MET A 508 -20.73 7.48 -8.23
C MET A 508 -21.00 8.51 -7.13
N ARG A 509 -19.94 9.09 -6.57
CA ARG A 509 -20.01 10.14 -5.54
C ARG A 509 -20.28 11.49 -6.20
N THR A 510 -21.27 12.23 -5.71
CA THR A 510 -21.60 13.57 -6.26
C THR A 510 -20.82 14.69 -5.60
N GLU A 511 -20.08 14.42 -4.51
CA GLU A 511 -19.40 15.43 -3.72
C GLU A 511 -18.45 16.28 -4.57
N PHE A 512 -17.71 15.66 -5.50
CA PHE A 512 -16.87 16.40 -6.45
C PHE A 512 -17.66 17.27 -7.39
N ILE A 513 -18.86 16.87 -7.84
CA ILE A 513 -19.69 17.76 -8.67
C ILE A 513 -20.09 19.01 -7.85
N PHE A 514 -20.46 18.84 -6.59
CA PHE A 514 -20.84 19.94 -5.70
C PHE A 514 -19.69 20.90 -5.42
N THR A 515 -18.52 20.39 -5.01
CA THR A 515 -17.35 21.23 -4.75
C THR A 515 -16.76 21.78 -6.04
N ASN A 516 -16.78 20.98 -7.12
CA ASN A 516 -16.02 21.28 -8.33
C ASN A 516 -16.79 22.11 -9.37
N MET A 517 -18.00 21.68 -9.68
CA MET A 517 -18.76 22.23 -10.79
C MET A 517 -19.78 23.28 -10.32
N ILE A 518 -20.27 23.13 -9.09
CA ILE A 518 -21.33 23.99 -8.52
C ILE A 518 -20.74 25.07 -7.61
N GLY A 519 -19.90 24.69 -6.64
CA GLY A 519 -19.16 25.61 -5.76
C GLY A 519 -20.00 26.43 -4.78
N ALA A 520 -21.30 26.12 -4.64
CA ALA A 520 -22.23 26.87 -3.80
C ALA A 520 -23.24 25.95 -3.13
N HIS A 521 -23.69 26.34 -1.94
CA HIS A 521 -24.68 25.59 -1.18
C HIS A 521 -26.03 25.56 -1.94
N PRO A 522 -26.74 24.42 -2.02
CA PRO A 522 -28.00 24.33 -2.79
C PRO A 522 -29.06 25.32 -2.34
N MET A 523 -29.25 25.50 -1.03
CA MET A 523 -30.20 26.49 -0.51
C MET A 523 -29.80 27.94 -0.80
N TYR A 524 -28.50 28.23 -0.94
CA TYR A 524 -28.04 29.53 -1.41
C TYR A 524 -28.41 29.76 -2.88
N LEU A 525 -28.27 28.74 -3.73
CA LEU A 525 -28.69 28.81 -5.14
C LEU A 525 -30.20 28.96 -5.27
N VAL A 526 -31.00 28.28 -4.43
CA VAL A 526 -32.45 28.48 -4.37
C VAL A 526 -32.78 29.93 -3.99
N LYS A 527 -32.22 30.42 -2.88
CA LYS A 527 -32.45 31.79 -2.37
C LYS A 527 -32.08 32.87 -3.39
N THR A 528 -31.06 32.63 -4.20
CA THR A 528 -30.56 33.57 -5.22
C THR A 528 -31.14 33.35 -6.62
N GLY A 529 -32.07 32.40 -6.79
CA GLY A 529 -32.69 32.10 -8.09
C GLY A 529 -31.78 31.42 -9.10
N GLN A 530 -30.67 30.83 -8.65
CA GLN A 530 -29.63 30.17 -9.46
C GLN A 530 -29.74 28.63 -9.44
N GLY A 531 -30.87 28.06 -9.02
CA GLY A 531 -31.04 26.60 -8.91
C GLY A 531 -30.79 25.83 -10.21
N GLN A 532 -31.00 26.46 -11.38
CA GLN A 532 -30.71 25.84 -12.68
C GLN A 532 -29.23 25.50 -12.87
N LEU A 533 -28.32 26.28 -12.26
CA LEU A 533 -26.88 26.00 -12.30
C LEU A 533 -26.55 24.63 -11.70
N LEU A 534 -27.17 24.31 -10.55
CA LEU A 534 -27.00 23.00 -9.91
C LEU A 534 -27.51 21.89 -10.81
N ILE A 535 -28.73 22.05 -11.34
CA ILE A 535 -29.37 21.08 -12.23
C ILE A 535 -28.47 20.78 -13.44
N ASP A 536 -27.99 21.81 -14.11
CA ASP A 536 -27.19 21.67 -15.33
C ASP A 536 -25.83 21.04 -15.03
N LYS A 537 -25.10 21.56 -14.04
CA LYS A 537 -23.75 21.08 -13.70
C LYS A 537 -23.76 19.65 -13.17
N MET A 538 -24.75 19.31 -12.35
CA MET A 538 -24.91 17.94 -11.87
C MET A 538 -25.31 16.99 -12.98
N ALA A 539 -26.21 17.41 -13.88
CA ALA A 539 -26.58 16.60 -15.03
C ALA A 539 -25.40 16.37 -15.99
N GLU A 540 -24.60 17.40 -16.27
CA GLU A 540 -23.37 17.30 -17.07
C GLU A 540 -22.36 16.31 -16.46
N GLY A 541 -22.08 16.42 -15.16
CA GLY A 541 -21.14 15.53 -14.48
C GLY A 541 -21.58 14.06 -14.51
N ILE A 542 -22.87 13.80 -14.26
CA ILE A 542 -23.43 12.44 -14.34
C ILE A 542 -23.44 11.92 -15.79
N GLN A 543 -23.81 12.76 -16.75
CA GLN A 543 -23.86 12.41 -18.18
C GLN A 543 -22.48 12.01 -18.72
N MET A 544 -21.43 12.72 -18.32
CA MET A 544 -20.05 12.43 -18.72
C MET A 544 -19.66 10.98 -18.39
N VAL A 545 -20.04 10.52 -17.20
CA VAL A 545 -19.73 9.16 -16.75
C VAL A 545 -20.66 8.14 -17.38
N ALA A 546 -21.97 8.36 -17.28
CA ALA A 546 -22.97 7.40 -17.71
C ALA A 546 -23.02 7.22 -19.23
N GLY A 547 -22.65 8.24 -19.99
CA GLY A 547 -22.52 8.20 -21.45
C GLY A 547 -21.35 7.34 -21.92
N GLU A 548 -20.17 7.49 -21.32
CA GLU A 548 -18.96 6.76 -21.71
C GLU A 548 -19.05 5.24 -21.51
N ILE A 549 -19.85 4.81 -20.53
CA ILE A 549 -19.97 3.38 -20.18
C ILE A 549 -21.32 2.78 -20.54
N TYR A 550 -22.19 3.50 -21.25
CA TYR A 550 -23.51 3.01 -21.64
C TYR A 550 -23.39 1.69 -22.42
N PRO A 551 -24.19 0.64 -22.12
CA PRO A 551 -25.34 0.60 -21.20
C PRO A 551 -25.04 0.09 -19.78
N ARG A 552 -23.78 0.06 -19.33
CA ARG A 552 -23.43 -0.42 -17.98
C ARG A 552 -24.10 0.46 -16.90
N PRO A 553 -24.59 -0.12 -15.79
CA PRO A 553 -25.28 0.65 -14.75
C PRO A 553 -24.36 1.66 -14.08
N VAL A 554 -24.92 2.82 -13.71
CA VAL A 554 -24.27 3.85 -12.88
C VAL A 554 -25.15 4.15 -11.69
N VAL A 555 -24.70 3.78 -10.50
CA VAL A 555 -25.40 4.06 -9.24
C VAL A 555 -24.89 5.38 -8.68
N VAL A 556 -25.69 6.45 -8.81
CA VAL A 556 -25.35 7.79 -8.32
C VAL A 556 -25.80 7.95 -6.88
N ARG A 557 -24.84 8.11 -5.96
CA ARG A 557 -25.12 8.50 -4.59
C ARG A 557 -25.45 9.99 -4.56
N LEU A 558 -26.64 10.33 -4.08
CA LEU A 558 -27.02 11.72 -3.85
C LEU A 558 -26.19 12.34 -2.71
N SER A 559 -26.26 13.65 -2.54
CA SER A 559 -25.35 14.41 -1.68
C SER A 559 -25.26 13.88 -0.24
N ASP A 560 -24.08 13.42 0.20
CA ASP A 560 -23.87 12.92 1.56
C ASP A 560 -22.92 13.80 2.38
N PHE A 561 -22.91 15.11 2.13
CA PHE A 561 -22.10 16.05 2.89
C PHE A 561 -22.55 16.15 4.35
N ARG A 562 -21.56 16.26 5.23
CA ARG A 562 -21.73 16.65 6.63
C ARG A 562 -21.96 18.16 6.73
N THR A 563 -22.56 18.61 7.82
CA THR A 563 -22.85 20.04 8.08
C THR A 563 -21.61 20.93 7.99
N ASN A 564 -20.46 20.45 8.46
CA ASN A 564 -19.19 21.17 8.38
C ASN A 564 -18.64 21.28 6.95
N GLU A 565 -18.89 20.29 6.09
CA GLU A 565 -18.41 20.31 4.71
C GLU A 565 -19.30 21.21 3.83
N PHE A 566 -20.63 21.15 4.00
CA PHE A 566 -21.53 22.07 3.31
C PHE A 566 -21.29 23.53 3.71
N ARG A 567 -20.86 23.77 4.96
CA ARG A 567 -20.49 25.10 5.44
C ARG A 567 -19.36 25.72 4.62
N GLY A 568 -18.40 24.90 4.18
CA GLY A 568 -17.29 25.32 3.34
C GLY A 568 -17.68 25.74 1.91
N LEU A 569 -18.93 25.50 1.48
CA LEU A 569 -19.44 26.00 0.19
C LEU A 569 -19.95 27.44 0.32
N LYS A 570 -19.93 28.18 -0.80
CA LYS A 570 -20.47 29.54 -0.84
C LYS A 570 -21.93 29.58 -0.35
N GLY A 571 -22.17 30.38 0.69
CA GLY A 571 -23.48 30.53 1.32
C GLY A 571 -23.85 29.45 2.33
N GLY A 572 -22.96 28.48 2.60
CA GLY A 572 -23.16 27.42 3.60
C GLY A 572 -23.18 27.93 5.04
N ASP A 573 -22.29 28.88 5.38
CA ASP A 573 -22.22 29.51 6.72
C ASP A 573 -23.55 30.13 7.19
N GLU A 574 -24.41 30.57 6.28
CA GLU A 574 -25.70 31.19 6.61
C GLU A 574 -26.77 30.18 7.03
N VAL A 575 -26.61 28.90 6.66
CA VAL A 575 -27.67 27.89 6.73
C VAL A 575 -27.26 26.60 7.44
N GLU A 576 -25.96 26.33 7.60
CA GLU A 576 -25.45 25.09 8.17
C GLU A 576 -25.22 25.17 9.70
N PRO A 577 -25.99 24.43 10.52
CA PRO A 577 -25.81 24.43 11.98
C PRO A 577 -24.47 23.80 12.38
N ILE A 578 -23.87 24.30 13.46
CA ILE A 578 -22.65 23.70 14.04
C ILE A 578 -23.06 22.50 14.89
N GLU A 579 -22.56 21.33 14.53
CA GLU A 579 -22.81 20.08 15.25
C GLU A 579 -21.55 19.59 15.95
N ALA A 580 -21.70 19.03 17.16
CA ALA A 580 -20.60 18.45 17.91
C ALA A 580 -20.05 17.17 17.26
N ASN A 581 -20.91 16.40 16.56
CA ASN A 581 -20.56 15.14 15.92
C ASN A 581 -21.11 15.09 14.48
N PRO A 582 -20.49 15.79 13.51
CA PRO A 582 -21.00 15.88 12.14
C PRO A 582 -21.15 14.52 11.43
N MET A 583 -20.36 13.51 11.82
CA MET A 583 -20.42 12.15 11.27
C MET A 583 -21.81 11.51 11.41
N ILE A 584 -22.50 11.74 12.53
CA ILE A 584 -23.82 11.18 12.84
C ILE A 584 -24.94 12.22 12.83
N GLY A 585 -24.62 13.44 12.39
CA GLY A 585 -25.48 14.62 12.43
C GLY A 585 -26.47 14.73 11.26
N TRP A 586 -26.84 15.96 10.94
CA TRP A 586 -27.82 16.30 9.90
C TRP A 586 -27.23 16.13 8.48
N ARG A 587 -27.36 14.92 7.94
CA ARG A 587 -26.88 14.49 6.61
C ARG A 587 -27.75 13.40 5.98
N GLY A 588 -27.47 13.08 4.72
CA GLY A 588 -28.19 12.07 3.93
C GLY A 588 -29.70 12.28 3.91
N VAL A 589 -30.48 11.19 3.94
CA VAL A 589 -31.95 11.29 3.79
C VAL A 589 -32.62 12.19 4.82
N SER A 590 -32.15 12.20 6.07
CA SER A 590 -32.71 13.08 7.11
C SER A 590 -32.66 14.57 6.74
N ARG A 591 -31.66 14.97 5.96
CA ARG A 591 -31.52 16.32 5.42
C ARG A 591 -32.45 16.53 4.23
N TYR A 592 -32.58 15.57 3.33
CA TYR A 592 -33.42 15.70 2.14
C TYR A 592 -34.89 15.96 2.44
N ILE A 593 -35.39 15.38 3.53
CA ILE A 593 -36.81 15.49 3.94
C ILE A 593 -37.06 16.66 4.91
N SER A 594 -36.01 17.39 5.29
CA SER A 594 -36.13 18.48 6.24
C SER A 594 -36.63 19.76 5.56
N PRO A 595 -37.53 20.53 6.20
CA PRO A 595 -38.02 21.79 5.64
C PRO A 595 -36.91 22.78 5.29
N GLU A 596 -35.78 22.72 6.00
CA GLU A 596 -34.63 23.59 5.83
C GLU A 596 -33.82 23.31 4.54
N TYR A 597 -33.92 22.11 3.97
CA TYR A 597 -33.10 21.69 2.82
C TYR A 597 -33.88 21.03 1.67
N GLU A 598 -35.16 20.67 1.84
CA GLU A 598 -35.95 19.92 0.84
C GLU A 598 -35.86 20.51 -0.59
N GLU A 599 -35.91 21.83 -0.73
CA GLU A 599 -35.77 22.49 -2.04
C GLU A 599 -34.41 22.23 -2.70
N GLY A 600 -33.33 22.14 -1.92
CA GLY A 600 -32.00 21.77 -2.40
C GLY A 600 -31.98 20.35 -2.97
N PHE A 601 -32.60 19.40 -2.27
CA PHE A 601 -32.74 18.01 -2.73
C PHE A 601 -33.60 17.90 -4.00
N ARG A 602 -34.65 18.73 -4.14
CA ARG A 602 -35.46 18.79 -5.37
C ARG A 602 -34.62 19.18 -6.59
N LEU A 603 -33.61 20.05 -6.43
CA LEU A 603 -32.69 20.38 -7.52
C LEU A 603 -31.85 19.17 -7.95
N GLU A 604 -31.38 18.34 -7.01
CA GLU A 604 -30.67 17.09 -7.32
C GLU A 604 -31.58 16.10 -8.07
N CYS A 605 -32.85 15.99 -7.66
CA CYS A 605 -33.84 15.17 -8.36
C CYS A 605 -34.05 15.64 -9.81
N ARG A 606 -34.17 16.95 -10.02
CA ARG A 606 -34.30 17.53 -11.38
C ARG A 606 -33.06 17.27 -12.24
N ALA A 607 -31.87 17.30 -11.66
CA ALA A 607 -30.63 16.94 -12.35
C ALA A 607 -30.66 15.48 -12.83
N LEU A 608 -31.01 14.54 -11.94
CA LEU A 608 -31.17 13.12 -12.30
C LEU A 608 -32.25 12.91 -13.37
N ARG A 609 -33.39 13.59 -13.26
CA ARG A 609 -34.45 13.53 -14.27
C ARG A 609 -33.94 14.01 -15.63
N LYS A 610 -33.27 15.17 -15.66
CA LYS A 610 -32.64 15.72 -16.87
C LYS A 610 -31.70 14.71 -17.53
N VAL A 611 -30.87 14.02 -16.76
CA VAL A 611 -29.94 13.01 -17.30
C VAL A 611 -30.68 11.87 -18.00
N ARG A 612 -31.78 11.41 -17.40
CA ARG A 612 -32.53 10.27 -17.93
C ARG A 612 -33.42 10.66 -19.11
N GLU A 613 -34.08 11.82 -19.05
CA GLU A 613 -35.07 12.24 -20.04
C GLU A 613 -34.45 12.99 -21.23
N GLU A 614 -33.50 13.90 -20.98
CA GLU A 614 -32.91 14.72 -22.05
C GLU A 614 -31.70 14.03 -22.71
N PHE A 615 -30.82 13.42 -21.92
CA PHE A 615 -29.66 12.68 -22.46
C PHE A 615 -29.96 11.21 -22.77
N GLY A 616 -31.14 10.69 -22.37
CA GLY A 616 -31.54 9.31 -22.65
C GLY A 616 -30.77 8.24 -21.87
N LEU A 617 -30.05 8.62 -20.81
CA LEU A 617 -29.17 7.71 -20.06
C LEU A 617 -29.94 6.93 -18.98
N THR A 618 -30.71 5.94 -19.43
CA THR A 618 -31.57 5.11 -18.57
C THR A 618 -30.82 4.14 -17.65
N ASN A 619 -29.51 3.99 -17.84
CA ASN A 619 -28.59 3.20 -16.99
C ASN A 619 -28.24 3.88 -15.65
N VAL A 620 -28.70 5.12 -15.43
CA VAL A 620 -28.46 5.88 -14.19
C VAL A 620 -29.50 5.55 -13.11
N TYR A 621 -29.03 5.05 -11.97
CA TYR A 621 -29.83 4.75 -10.78
C TYR A 621 -29.52 5.75 -9.67
N ALA A 622 -30.47 5.93 -8.74
CA ALA A 622 -30.26 6.75 -7.55
C ALA A 622 -29.93 5.89 -6.34
N MET A 623 -28.98 6.34 -5.53
CA MET A 623 -28.66 5.77 -4.23
C MET A 623 -28.81 6.83 -3.14
N LEU A 624 -29.61 6.51 -2.14
CA LEU A 624 -29.88 7.39 -1.01
C LEU A 624 -28.96 7.03 0.17
N PRO A 625 -28.08 7.96 0.61
CA PRO A 625 -27.18 7.74 1.72
C PRO A 625 -27.84 7.99 3.09
N PHE A 626 -27.22 7.43 4.11
CA PHE A 626 -27.47 7.66 5.53
C PHE A 626 -28.93 7.53 5.97
N VAL A 627 -29.62 6.53 5.38
CA VAL A 627 -31.00 6.18 5.74
C VAL A 627 -31.01 5.55 7.13
N ARG A 628 -31.82 6.07 8.04
CA ARG A 628 -31.96 5.61 9.42
C ARG A 628 -33.26 4.85 9.66
N THR A 629 -34.35 5.23 8.99
CA THR A 629 -35.70 4.70 9.28
C THR A 629 -36.51 4.43 8.00
N THR A 630 -37.54 3.61 8.10
CA THR A 630 -38.42 3.31 6.95
C THR A 630 -39.31 4.49 6.58
N TRP A 631 -39.74 5.30 7.55
CA TRP A 631 -40.61 6.45 7.29
C TRP A 631 -39.90 7.58 6.55
N GLU A 632 -38.63 7.85 6.84
CA GLU A 632 -37.85 8.85 6.10
C GLU A 632 -37.61 8.38 4.65
N LEU A 633 -37.36 7.07 4.45
CA LEU A 633 -37.24 6.49 3.12
C LEU A 633 -38.54 6.63 2.32
N LYS A 634 -39.69 6.43 2.97
CA LYS A 634 -40.98 6.67 2.33
C LYS A 634 -41.13 8.13 1.93
N LYS A 635 -40.81 9.07 2.84
CA LYS A 635 -40.97 10.50 2.60
C LYS A 635 -40.05 11.02 1.50
N VAL A 636 -38.78 10.61 1.47
CA VAL A 636 -37.86 11.03 0.39
C VAL A 636 -38.28 10.49 -0.97
N LYS A 637 -38.80 9.25 -1.03
CA LYS A 637 -39.35 8.69 -2.26
C LYS A 637 -40.60 9.43 -2.76
N GLU A 638 -41.44 9.93 -1.85
CA GLU A 638 -42.56 10.81 -2.21
C GLU A 638 -42.05 12.10 -2.87
N ILE A 639 -41.03 12.75 -2.29
CA ILE A 639 -40.40 13.96 -2.87
C ILE A 639 -39.79 13.66 -4.25
N MET A 640 -39.05 12.55 -4.39
CA MET A 640 -38.51 12.11 -5.69
C MET A 640 -39.63 11.90 -6.73
N ALA A 641 -40.73 11.26 -6.34
CA ALA A 641 -41.87 11.01 -7.22
C ALA A 641 -42.56 12.31 -7.66
N GLU A 642 -42.69 13.30 -6.77
CA GLU A 642 -43.20 14.63 -7.10
C GLU A 642 -42.33 15.36 -8.12
N GLU A 643 -41.02 15.12 -8.11
CA GLU A 643 -40.07 15.61 -9.13
C GLU A 643 -40.01 14.71 -10.38
N GLY A 644 -40.86 13.69 -10.49
CA GLY A 644 -40.96 12.81 -11.66
C GLY A 644 -40.04 11.58 -11.65
N LEU A 645 -39.30 11.35 -10.57
CA LEU A 645 -38.45 10.16 -10.38
C LEU A 645 -39.20 9.06 -9.63
N VAL A 646 -40.06 8.34 -10.34
CA VAL A 646 -40.85 7.22 -9.78
C VAL A 646 -40.10 5.91 -9.92
N GLN A 647 -39.92 5.19 -8.81
CA GLN A 647 -39.33 3.85 -8.81
C GLN A 647 -40.20 2.88 -9.62
N ASP A 648 -39.61 2.24 -10.64
CA ASP A 648 -40.30 1.27 -11.48
C ASP A 648 -39.31 0.25 -12.10
N LYS A 649 -39.67 -0.34 -13.25
CA LYS A 649 -38.76 -1.26 -13.96
C LYS A 649 -37.58 -0.54 -14.62
N ASN A 650 -37.73 0.73 -14.97
CA ASN A 650 -36.76 1.54 -15.69
C ASN A 650 -35.89 2.40 -14.75
N PHE A 651 -36.44 2.92 -13.66
CA PHE A 651 -35.72 3.71 -12.66
C PHE A 651 -35.60 2.96 -11.34
N LYS A 652 -34.36 2.75 -10.92
CA LYS A 652 -34.01 1.98 -9.72
C LYS A 652 -33.58 2.90 -8.60
N ILE A 653 -34.04 2.59 -7.40
CA ILE A 653 -33.65 3.28 -6.17
C ILE A 653 -32.95 2.29 -5.26
N TRP A 654 -31.70 2.61 -4.92
CA TRP A 654 -30.88 1.91 -3.95
C TRP A 654 -30.78 2.74 -2.67
N ILE A 655 -30.43 2.09 -1.57
CA ILE A 655 -30.03 2.78 -0.35
C ILE A 655 -28.64 2.34 0.08
N MET A 656 -27.90 3.23 0.72
CA MET A 656 -26.66 2.83 1.38
C MET A 656 -26.99 2.17 2.73
N ALA A 657 -26.60 0.91 2.90
CA ALA A 657 -26.81 0.13 4.11
C ALA A 657 -25.63 0.34 5.05
N GLU A 658 -25.67 1.44 5.80
CA GLU A 658 -24.55 1.89 6.63
C GLU A 658 -24.92 2.25 8.07
N VAL A 659 -26.22 2.35 8.37
CA VAL A 659 -26.72 2.60 9.73
C VAL A 659 -27.21 1.28 10.34
N PRO A 660 -26.86 0.94 11.59
CA PRO A 660 -27.28 -0.32 12.22
C PRO A 660 -28.79 -0.58 12.22
N SER A 661 -29.63 0.47 12.27
CA SER A 661 -31.09 0.29 12.13
C SER A 661 -31.50 -0.33 10.80
N VAL A 662 -30.78 -0.04 9.71
CA VAL A 662 -31.01 -0.67 8.39
C VAL A 662 -30.65 -2.15 8.43
N VAL A 663 -29.66 -2.56 9.23
CA VAL A 663 -29.32 -3.97 9.42
C VAL A 663 -30.45 -4.69 10.15
N PHE A 664 -30.98 -4.10 11.23
CA PHE A 664 -32.02 -4.72 12.03
C PHE A 664 -33.40 -4.72 11.35
N GLU A 665 -33.68 -3.73 10.50
CA GLU A 665 -34.92 -3.62 9.70
C GLU A 665 -34.68 -3.96 8.21
N ALA A 666 -33.67 -4.79 7.92
CA ALA A 666 -33.21 -5.03 6.55
C ALA A 666 -34.31 -5.60 5.64
N GLU A 667 -35.22 -6.41 6.18
CA GLU A 667 -36.34 -6.98 5.43
C GLU A 667 -37.41 -5.94 5.07
N GLU A 668 -37.70 -5.01 5.97
CA GLU A 668 -38.62 -3.90 5.76
C GLU A 668 -38.07 -2.95 4.69
N PHE A 669 -36.78 -2.62 4.78
CA PHE A 669 -36.11 -1.81 3.76
C PHE A 669 -36.07 -2.51 2.40
N ALA A 670 -35.79 -3.82 2.36
CA ALA A 670 -35.67 -4.57 1.11
C ALA A 670 -36.96 -4.51 0.28
N GLN A 671 -38.13 -4.51 0.93
CA GLN A 671 -39.42 -4.38 0.25
C GLN A 671 -39.62 -3.01 -0.41
N MET A 672 -38.90 -1.98 0.05
CA MET A 672 -39.05 -0.60 -0.39
C MET A 672 -38.04 -0.16 -1.46
N VAL A 673 -37.00 -0.96 -1.74
CA VAL A 673 -35.89 -0.56 -2.64
C VAL A 673 -35.67 -1.59 -3.75
N ASP A 674 -34.83 -1.27 -4.74
CA ASP A 674 -34.35 -2.22 -5.74
C ASP A 674 -33.04 -2.89 -5.34
N GLY A 675 -32.25 -2.22 -4.48
CA GLY A 675 -31.02 -2.79 -3.96
C GLY A 675 -30.40 -2.02 -2.80
N PHE A 676 -29.35 -2.61 -2.25
CA PHE A 676 -28.53 -2.05 -1.19
C PHE A 676 -27.09 -1.87 -1.68
N SER A 677 -26.42 -0.83 -1.19
CA SER A 677 -24.95 -0.76 -1.22
C SER A 677 -24.44 -0.64 0.21
N ILE A 678 -23.71 -1.64 0.69
CA ILE A 678 -23.14 -1.62 2.03
C ILE A 678 -22.03 -0.58 2.07
N GLY A 679 -22.24 0.48 2.85
CA GLY A 679 -21.21 1.47 3.19
C GLY A 679 -20.38 0.93 4.35
N SER A 680 -19.42 0.05 4.06
CA SER A 680 -18.72 -0.73 5.09
C SER A 680 -17.95 0.13 6.09
N ASN A 681 -17.48 1.30 5.65
CA ASN A 681 -16.82 2.27 6.52
C ASN A 681 -17.76 2.80 7.62
N ASP A 682 -18.87 3.42 7.23
CA ASP A 682 -19.83 4.02 8.16
C ASP A 682 -20.54 2.93 8.98
N LEU A 683 -20.81 1.76 8.37
CA LEU A 683 -21.31 0.60 9.09
C LEU A 683 -20.35 0.15 10.19
N THR A 684 -19.06 0.03 9.89
CA THR A 684 -18.04 -0.34 10.88
C THR A 684 -17.96 0.69 12.00
N GLN A 685 -17.90 1.98 11.65
CA GLN A 685 -17.87 3.07 12.62
C GLN A 685 -19.07 3.03 13.58
N LEU A 686 -20.28 2.81 13.07
CA LEU A 686 -21.50 2.81 13.88
C LEU A 686 -21.73 1.52 14.66
N VAL A 687 -21.36 0.36 14.10
CA VAL A 687 -21.43 -0.93 14.81
C VAL A 687 -20.40 -0.98 15.94
N MET A 688 -19.20 -0.48 15.71
CA MET A 688 -18.12 -0.47 16.68
C MET A 688 -18.18 0.72 17.66
N GLY A 689 -18.97 1.75 17.34
CA GLY A 689 -19.00 2.99 18.11
C GLY A 689 -17.65 3.73 18.07
N ALA A 690 -16.93 3.65 16.94
CA ALA A 690 -15.57 4.14 16.79
C ALA A 690 -15.47 5.13 15.63
N ASP A 691 -15.11 6.39 15.93
CA ASP A 691 -14.81 7.38 14.91
C ASP A 691 -13.48 7.03 14.23
N ARG A 692 -13.53 6.81 12.91
CA ARG A 692 -12.33 6.47 12.14
C ARG A 692 -11.31 7.62 12.03
N ASP A 693 -11.75 8.87 12.24
CA ASP A 693 -10.86 10.03 12.27
C ASP A 693 -10.07 10.09 13.61
N SER A 694 -10.42 9.25 14.58
CA SER A 694 -9.67 9.09 15.83
C SER A 694 -8.42 8.22 15.61
N GLY A 695 -7.26 8.88 15.54
CA GLY A 695 -5.97 8.18 15.44
C GLY A 695 -5.71 7.19 16.59
N ILE A 696 -6.26 7.45 17.79
CA ILE A 696 -6.11 6.56 18.95
C ILE A 696 -6.85 5.24 18.72
N LEU A 697 -8.14 5.31 18.37
CA LEU A 697 -8.96 4.11 18.17
C LEU A 697 -8.51 3.33 16.94
N ASN A 698 -8.06 4.02 15.89
CA ASN A 698 -7.50 3.38 14.71
C ASN A 698 -6.21 2.59 15.04
N ASN A 699 -5.30 3.17 15.83
CA ASN A 699 -4.07 2.48 16.27
C ASN A 699 -4.34 1.27 17.18
N MET A 700 -5.48 1.28 17.87
CA MET A 700 -5.94 0.15 18.70
C MET A 700 -6.68 -0.93 17.89
N GLY A 701 -6.90 -0.73 16.58
CA GLY A 701 -7.56 -1.71 15.71
C GLY A 701 -9.09 -1.75 15.83
N TYR A 702 -9.74 -0.71 16.39
CA TYR A 702 -11.21 -0.68 16.50
C TYR A 702 -11.92 -0.48 15.15
N PHE A 703 -11.23 0.11 14.16
CA PHE A 703 -11.75 0.30 12.82
C PHE A 703 -11.26 -0.82 11.90
N ASP A 704 -11.93 -1.98 11.96
CA ASP A 704 -11.66 -3.13 11.10
C ASP A 704 -12.97 -3.69 10.53
N GLU A 705 -13.14 -3.60 9.20
CA GLU A 705 -14.33 -4.08 8.49
C GLU A 705 -14.48 -5.61 8.58
N ARG A 706 -13.40 -6.33 8.94
CA ARG A 706 -13.39 -7.79 9.14
C ARG A 706 -13.90 -8.19 10.51
N ASN A 707 -14.18 -7.23 11.40
CA ASN A 707 -14.70 -7.52 12.73
C ASN A 707 -15.98 -8.36 12.63
N GLU A 708 -16.11 -9.37 13.49
CA GLU A 708 -17.23 -10.32 13.44
C GLU A 708 -18.61 -9.65 13.63
N ALA A 709 -18.70 -8.55 14.38
CA ALA A 709 -19.95 -7.80 14.50
C ALA A 709 -20.36 -7.17 13.15
N VAL A 710 -19.39 -6.63 12.41
CA VAL A 710 -19.60 -6.03 11.08
C VAL A 710 -19.92 -7.12 10.06
N LYS A 711 -19.18 -8.23 10.04
CA LYS A 711 -19.47 -9.38 9.16
C LYS A 711 -20.88 -9.93 9.40
N ARG A 712 -21.32 -10.08 10.66
CA ARG A 712 -22.69 -10.49 10.98
C ARG A 712 -23.74 -9.51 10.46
N ALA A 713 -23.48 -8.20 10.60
CA ALA A 713 -24.36 -7.17 10.06
C ALA A 713 -24.49 -7.27 8.53
N ILE A 714 -23.36 -7.46 7.83
CA ILE A 714 -23.30 -7.69 6.39
C ILE A 714 -24.09 -8.94 5.99
N SER A 715 -23.90 -10.07 6.68
CA SER A 715 -24.64 -11.30 6.45
C SER A 715 -26.15 -11.13 6.58
N ILE A 716 -26.62 -10.35 7.57
CA ILE A 716 -28.05 -10.07 7.76
C ILE A 716 -28.59 -9.30 6.54
N LEU A 717 -27.88 -8.27 6.11
CA LEU A 717 -28.26 -7.46 4.94
C LEU A 717 -28.33 -8.30 3.67
N ILE A 718 -27.32 -9.15 3.41
CA ILE A 718 -27.27 -10.02 2.22
C ILE A 718 -28.47 -10.97 2.20
N LYS A 719 -28.72 -11.65 3.32
CA LYS A 719 -29.84 -12.60 3.44
C LYS A 719 -31.20 -11.91 3.26
N ALA A 720 -31.38 -10.72 3.84
CA ALA A 720 -32.61 -9.95 3.69
C ALA A 720 -32.82 -9.49 2.24
N ALA A 721 -31.78 -8.97 1.57
CA ALA A 721 -31.85 -8.55 0.18
C ALA A 721 -32.27 -9.71 -0.74
N HIS A 722 -31.58 -10.84 -0.64
CA HIS A 722 -31.88 -12.03 -1.46
C HIS A 722 -33.26 -12.62 -1.19
N LYS A 723 -33.73 -12.61 0.06
CA LYS A 723 -35.08 -13.07 0.43
C LYS A 723 -36.18 -12.36 -0.37
N TYR A 724 -36.00 -11.07 -0.68
CA TYR A 724 -36.95 -10.28 -1.46
C TYR A 724 -36.51 -10.07 -2.92
N GLY A 725 -35.51 -10.82 -3.39
CA GLY A 725 -35.00 -10.74 -4.77
C GLY A 725 -34.40 -9.38 -5.11
N LYS A 726 -33.83 -8.69 -4.12
CA LYS A 726 -33.18 -7.39 -4.26
C LYS A 726 -31.69 -7.57 -4.41
N THR A 727 -31.07 -6.65 -5.14
CA THR A 727 -29.63 -6.71 -5.35
C THR A 727 -28.88 -6.12 -4.17
N ILE A 728 -27.70 -6.65 -3.86
CA ILE A 728 -26.85 -6.12 -2.80
C ILE A 728 -25.39 -6.03 -3.25
N SER A 729 -24.85 -4.83 -3.10
CA SER A 729 -23.45 -4.49 -3.35
C SER A 729 -22.76 -4.10 -2.05
N ILE A 730 -21.42 -4.09 -2.07
CA ILE A 730 -20.61 -3.39 -1.07
C ILE A 730 -19.76 -2.32 -1.75
N CYS A 731 -19.56 -1.18 -1.11
CA CYS A 731 -18.67 -0.11 -1.58
C CYS A 731 -17.66 0.25 -0.49
N GLY A 732 -16.38 0.24 -0.87
CA GLY A 732 -15.27 0.46 0.06
C GLY A 732 -13.99 -0.19 -0.47
N GLN A 733 -12.87 0.04 0.22
CA GLN A 733 -11.59 -0.59 -0.15
C GLN A 733 -11.39 -1.97 0.47
N GLY A 734 -12.14 -2.33 1.52
CA GLY A 734 -12.01 -3.61 2.23
C GLY A 734 -11.89 -4.83 1.33
N PRO A 735 -12.80 -5.04 0.36
CA PRO A 735 -12.75 -6.22 -0.51
C PRO A 735 -11.47 -6.30 -1.38
N SER A 736 -10.90 -5.15 -1.77
CA SER A 736 -9.65 -5.09 -2.52
C SER A 736 -8.40 -5.17 -1.62
N GLN A 737 -8.53 -4.79 -0.36
CA GLN A 737 -7.42 -4.68 0.59
C GLN A 737 -7.22 -5.97 1.40
N TYR A 738 -8.31 -6.67 1.70
CA TYR A 738 -8.34 -7.87 2.53
C TYR A 738 -8.94 -9.04 1.73
N PRO A 739 -8.10 -9.91 1.14
CA PRO A 739 -8.57 -11.03 0.33
C PRO A 739 -9.55 -11.96 1.05
N GLU A 740 -9.37 -12.16 2.36
CA GLU A 740 -10.24 -12.95 3.22
C GLU A 740 -11.64 -12.33 3.38
N PHE A 741 -11.74 -11.00 3.33
CA PHE A 741 -13.02 -10.30 3.40
C PHE A 741 -13.77 -10.41 2.08
N ALA A 742 -13.07 -10.30 0.95
CA ALA A 742 -13.64 -10.62 -0.36
C ALA A 742 -14.10 -12.09 -0.43
N GLU A 743 -13.32 -13.04 0.10
CA GLU A 743 -13.73 -14.45 0.16
C GLU A 743 -15.04 -14.61 0.96
N PHE A 744 -15.11 -14.03 2.16
CA PHE A 744 -16.32 -14.03 2.99
C PHE A 744 -17.54 -13.48 2.23
N LEU A 745 -17.39 -12.35 1.55
CA LEU A 745 -18.49 -11.71 0.82
C LEU A 745 -18.99 -12.58 -0.35
N VAL A 746 -18.09 -13.23 -1.09
CA VAL A 746 -18.45 -14.16 -2.17
C VAL A 746 -19.12 -15.41 -1.58
N GLU A 747 -18.62 -15.94 -0.46
CA GLU A 747 -19.22 -17.10 0.22
C GLU A 747 -20.63 -16.81 0.76
N GLU A 748 -20.87 -15.60 1.28
CA GLU A 748 -22.21 -15.14 1.69
C GLU A 748 -23.12 -14.83 0.48
N GLY A 749 -22.56 -14.71 -0.72
CA GLY A 749 -23.30 -14.54 -1.97
C GLY A 749 -23.54 -13.10 -2.41
N ILE A 750 -22.68 -12.15 -2.04
CA ILE A 750 -22.81 -10.75 -2.51
C ILE A 750 -22.95 -10.69 -4.05
N ASP A 751 -23.85 -9.84 -4.55
CA ASP A 751 -24.07 -9.74 -6.00
C ASP A 751 -23.00 -8.92 -6.70
N SER A 752 -22.45 -7.91 -6.02
CA SER A 752 -21.41 -7.04 -6.56
C SER A 752 -20.48 -6.43 -5.51
N MET A 753 -19.25 -6.12 -5.93
CA MET A 753 -18.27 -5.38 -5.13
C MET A 753 -17.82 -4.14 -5.92
N SER A 754 -17.93 -2.96 -5.32
CA SER A 754 -17.52 -1.71 -5.93
C SER A 754 -16.20 -1.22 -5.32
N VAL A 755 -15.13 -1.26 -6.13
CA VAL A 755 -13.74 -0.99 -5.72
C VAL A 755 -13.12 0.16 -6.51
N ASN A 756 -11.95 0.64 -6.09
CA ASN A 756 -11.27 1.73 -6.80
C ASN A 756 -10.73 1.29 -8.16
N PRO A 757 -10.60 2.20 -9.15
CA PRO A 757 -10.20 1.86 -10.52
C PRO A 757 -8.91 1.02 -10.62
N ASP A 758 -7.91 1.35 -9.81
CA ASP A 758 -6.59 0.69 -9.77
C ASP A 758 -6.65 -0.78 -9.30
N THR A 759 -7.70 -1.15 -8.57
CA THR A 759 -7.86 -2.50 -7.99
C THR A 759 -8.85 -3.40 -8.76
N VAL A 760 -9.62 -2.86 -9.71
CA VAL A 760 -10.67 -3.60 -10.47
C VAL A 760 -10.16 -4.94 -11.02
N ALA A 761 -9.05 -4.93 -11.76
CA ALA A 761 -8.51 -6.13 -12.40
C ALA A 761 -7.92 -7.13 -11.41
N TYR A 762 -7.45 -6.66 -10.25
CA TYR A 762 -7.00 -7.53 -9.16
C TYR A 762 -8.20 -8.20 -8.48
N THR A 763 -9.18 -7.40 -8.05
CA THR A 763 -10.38 -7.89 -7.36
C THR A 763 -11.15 -8.90 -8.21
N ARG A 764 -11.28 -8.67 -9.53
CA ARG A 764 -11.92 -9.65 -10.43
C ARG A 764 -11.22 -11.01 -10.43
N ARG A 765 -9.89 -11.03 -10.48
CA ARG A 765 -9.12 -12.29 -10.45
C ARG A 765 -9.23 -12.99 -9.10
N LEU A 766 -9.22 -12.21 -8.01
CA LEU A 766 -9.44 -12.72 -6.67
C LEU A 766 -10.83 -13.39 -6.54
N VAL A 767 -11.89 -12.69 -6.92
CA VAL A 767 -13.27 -13.21 -6.90
C VAL A 767 -13.40 -14.47 -7.76
N ALA A 768 -12.83 -14.48 -8.97
CA ALA A 768 -12.83 -15.67 -9.81
C ALA A 768 -12.16 -16.88 -9.15
N SER A 769 -11.03 -16.67 -8.47
CA SER A 769 -10.34 -17.72 -7.71
C SER A 769 -11.21 -18.27 -6.57
N VAL A 770 -11.88 -17.40 -5.82
CA VAL A 770 -12.79 -17.80 -4.74
C VAL A 770 -13.99 -18.58 -5.27
N GLU A 771 -14.65 -18.11 -6.33
CA GLU A 771 -15.77 -18.82 -6.94
C GLU A 771 -15.36 -20.21 -7.45
N GLN A 772 -14.19 -20.31 -8.09
CA GLN A 772 -13.62 -21.58 -8.53
C GLN A 772 -13.36 -22.52 -7.34
N LYS A 773 -12.81 -22.01 -6.23
CA LYS A 773 -12.59 -22.75 -4.99
C LYS A 773 -13.90 -23.30 -4.42
N ILE A 774 -14.98 -22.50 -4.40
CA ILE A 774 -16.31 -22.91 -3.95
C ILE A 774 -16.87 -24.02 -4.85
N MET A 775 -16.75 -23.88 -6.19
CA MET A 775 -17.20 -24.89 -7.14
C MET A 775 -16.47 -26.23 -6.95
N LEU A 776 -15.14 -26.19 -6.81
CA LEU A 776 -14.33 -27.39 -6.59
C LEU A 776 -14.64 -28.07 -5.25
N ARG A 777 -14.87 -27.30 -4.17
CA ARG A 777 -15.31 -27.83 -2.88
C ARG A 777 -16.67 -28.54 -2.99
N LYS A 778 -17.66 -27.93 -3.66
CA LYS A 778 -18.97 -28.55 -3.87
C LYS A 778 -18.88 -29.83 -4.69
N LEU A 779 -18.08 -29.85 -5.75
CA LEU A 779 -17.86 -31.05 -6.57
C LEU A 779 -17.21 -32.19 -5.76
N ARG A 780 -16.24 -31.90 -4.88
CA ARG A 780 -15.63 -32.90 -4.00
C ARG A 780 -16.60 -33.48 -2.96
N ASN A 781 -17.60 -32.72 -2.53
CA ASN A 781 -18.62 -33.20 -1.58
C ASN A 781 -19.75 -34.02 -2.24
N ILE A 782 -19.82 -34.01 -3.58
CA ILE A 782 -20.78 -34.81 -4.37
C ILE A 782 -20.18 -36.17 -4.77
N LEU A 783 -18.85 -36.27 -4.81
CA LEU A 783 -18.08 -37.50 -5.00
C LEU A 783 -17.87 -38.20 -3.65
#